data_AF-A0A507CKQ5-F1
#
_entry.id   AF-A0A507CKQ5-F1
#
_cell.length_a   1.000
_cell.length_b   1.000
_cell.length_c   1.000
_cell.angle_alpha   90.00
_cell.angle_beta   90.00
_cell.angle_gamma   90.00
#
_symmetry.space_group_name_H-M   'P 1'
#
loop_
_entity.id
_entity.type
_entity.pdbx_description
1 polymer ?
#
loop_
_entity_poly.entity_id
_entity_poly.type
_entity_poly.pdbx_seq_one_letter_code
_entity_poly.pdbx_strand_id
1 'polypeptide(L)'
;MSPPLLGKYKTNLVKTRFLSTLLGCSRVPPPGSAISAYVIGCINFALPWALAELLDGTVETNRINAATSFISITSLVYGVLIGVYLLCVWALSYLLIRKDAKAVSPLLYDSDDGDDMDEIMTIGEAVRAIYQLPKSKLLGAVKLMCAVLVLPFAMSSLSIGSLPFIDGATTLHVFAWIAVSVAQGSLTSSGPPEPGTSYSDDDYGMDQLSRMSHVLILLIVAYAGSIYSIPLQKVSLIILCTLPLLWSTGVIPSLRNLVGFTLESANVTLLGGVASSTLPFLVLQIVFASASISISWGFAHYRPTSPTSPFVWSAITGCLTTTRGFNAPNSGTVGLLTICAELIHSLARAVTAGVLVSQLATSLPTNVAGWLIAGVAGYHVIICICSRPYLLSVITSPSSKLATRLIAPSIITHQVLPFLCQLLIVNYTYYEYVRPSQWKMEPDVWVWIMLFRIMRKVWTNAATTGVEISVIFICSLYVTSPGWNDISVVTRCFVVGLIWSRARVFCNMIWMVIGVWRHFLVNKKQRLDSWPTLLSLGILTSPLTLIVVCIAAVLDAPLVPIFGLPFFWISFPRIARFWSFSISESPPSADSTLYSSLAPPLLKELSRQCISHFSSAPLGTTYIARQESRILFIRIISSNQEGLIVSLRGLELQGTSCHAVEGRALDDVFENVFSSTRSVWNKNWWSALQPIALLEVETYSDSRMSMAGIIDNPDNLRKLGGLFFKNLVWLLWKNVDFSYEMWKDSPLPREILRMGQRQFPVLWGQHLQAQVLPLYDELSMQQSGMSLRHLVIRPQDTVFMMIATTCYCIYLGY
;
A
#
# COMPACT_ATOMS: atom_id res chain seq x y z
N MET A 1 7.82 -29.43 -21.45
CA MET A 1 8.62 -28.21 -21.27
C MET A 1 7.83 -27.25 -20.42
N SER A 2 8.34 -26.91 -19.23
CA SER A 2 7.76 -25.84 -18.42
C SER A 2 7.83 -24.52 -19.21
N PRO A 3 6.76 -23.70 -19.21
CA PRO A 3 6.83 -22.39 -19.84
C PRO A 3 7.95 -21.58 -19.15
N PRO A 4 8.75 -20.82 -19.93
CA PRO A 4 9.83 -20.03 -19.35
C PRO A 4 9.27 -19.00 -18.36
N LEU A 5 10.02 -18.72 -17.28
CA LEU A 5 9.70 -17.72 -16.25
C LEU A 5 9.30 -16.36 -16.84
N LEU A 6 9.84 -16.01 -18.01
CA LEU A 6 9.46 -14.86 -18.82
C LEU A 6 9.19 -15.34 -20.24
N GLY A 7 8.03 -14.98 -20.80
CA GLY A 7 7.79 -15.16 -22.24
C GLY A 7 8.76 -14.31 -23.07
N LYS A 8 9.09 -14.75 -24.29
CA LYS A 8 10.09 -14.10 -25.17
C LYS A 8 9.91 -12.58 -25.29
N TYR A 9 8.66 -12.12 -25.46
CA TYR A 9 8.30 -10.71 -25.47
C TYR A 9 8.68 -9.99 -24.16
N LYS A 10 8.26 -10.53 -23.01
CA LYS A 10 8.57 -9.97 -21.70
C LYS A 10 10.07 -9.97 -21.42
N THR A 11 10.81 -10.98 -21.90
CA THR A 11 12.26 -11.04 -21.78
C THR A 11 12.95 -9.87 -22.49
N ASN A 12 12.55 -9.55 -23.72
CA ASN A 12 13.10 -8.41 -24.45
C ASN A 12 12.76 -7.09 -23.76
N LEU A 13 11.52 -6.92 -23.30
CA LEU A 13 11.10 -5.74 -22.56
C LEU A 13 11.93 -5.54 -21.27
N VAL A 14 12.13 -6.61 -20.49
CA VAL A 14 12.93 -6.57 -19.26
C VAL A 14 14.39 -6.24 -19.56
N LYS A 15 14.98 -6.83 -20.59
CA LYS A 15 16.36 -6.52 -21.02
C LYS A 15 16.52 -5.05 -21.38
N THR A 16 15.62 -4.51 -22.21
CA THR A 16 15.68 -3.10 -22.62
C THR A 16 15.52 -2.18 -21.42
N ARG A 17 14.56 -2.44 -20.52
CA ARG A 17 14.37 -1.63 -19.30
C ARG A 17 15.56 -1.70 -18.35
N PHE A 18 16.15 -2.89 -18.17
CA PHE A 18 17.33 -3.07 -17.34
C PHE A 18 18.52 -2.27 -17.88
N LEU A 19 18.79 -2.35 -19.19
CA LEU A 19 19.85 -1.58 -19.84
C LEU A 19 19.59 -0.07 -19.75
N SER A 20 18.35 0.38 -19.98
CA SER A 20 17.95 1.79 -19.79
C SER A 20 18.24 2.28 -18.38
N THR A 21 17.92 1.48 -17.36
CA THR A 21 18.17 1.84 -15.96
C THR A 21 19.65 1.87 -15.62
N LEU A 22 20.43 0.90 -16.11
CA LEU A 22 21.87 0.81 -15.89
C LEU A 22 22.66 1.95 -16.55
N LEU A 23 22.28 2.32 -17.79
CA LEU A 23 22.92 3.38 -18.56
C LEU A 23 22.37 4.78 -18.26
N GLY A 24 21.22 4.87 -17.58
CA GLY A 24 20.57 6.13 -17.21
C GLY A 24 19.96 6.93 -18.33
N CYS A 25 19.62 6.24 -19.42
CA CYS A 25 18.86 6.81 -20.52
C CYS A 25 17.46 6.18 -20.52
N SER A 26 16.40 6.99 -20.60
CA SER A 26 15.03 6.48 -20.59
C SER A 26 14.70 5.53 -21.74
N ARG A 27 15.38 5.71 -22.88
CA ARG A 27 15.23 4.89 -24.08
C ARG A 27 16.60 4.56 -24.66
N VAL A 28 17.14 3.41 -24.27
CA VAL A 28 18.25 2.82 -25.05
C VAL A 28 17.74 2.61 -26.47
N PRO A 29 18.44 3.10 -27.51
CA PRO A 29 18.00 2.91 -28.88
C PRO A 29 17.85 1.39 -29.15
N PRO A 30 16.69 0.92 -29.64
CA PRO A 30 16.48 -0.50 -29.89
C PRO A 30 17.52 -1.03 -30.90
N PRO A 31 17.89 -2.32 -30.82
CA PRO A 31 18.82 -2.93 -31.76
C PRO A 31 18.31 -2.74 -33.20
N GLY A 32 19.12 -2.11 -34.06
CA GLY A 32 18.73 -1.69 -35.41
C GLY A 32 18.59 -0.17 -35.59
N SER A 33 18.67 0.62 -34.51
CA SER A 33 18.62 2.09 -34.59
C SER A 33 19.83 2.67 -35.34
N ALA A 34 19.66 3.84 -35.95
CA ALA A 34 20.73 4.57 -36.62
C ALA A 34 21.93 4.82 -35.69
N ILE A 35 23.15 4.71 -36.24
CA ILE A 35 24.43 4.90 -35.51
C ILE A 35 24.46 6.27 -34.79
N SER A 36 23.85 7.30 -35.39
CA SER A 36 23.74 8.64 -34.81
C SER A 36 23.11 8.66 -33.42
N ALA A 37 22.13 7.80 -33.15
CA ALA A 37 21.46 7.71 -31.84
C ALA A 37 22.38 7.21 -30.74
N TYR A 38 23.18 6.17 -31.04
CA TYR A 38 24.17 5.64 -30.13
C TYR A 38 25.29 6.65 -29.86
N VAL A 39 25.75 7.36 -30.90
CA VAL A 39 26.78 8.41 -30.76
C VAL A 39 26.29 9.55 -29.85
N ILE A 40 25.07 10.05 -30.05
CA ILE A 40 24.49 11.10 -29.20
C ILE A 40 24.35 10.62 -27.75
N GLY A 41 23.92 9.37 -27.53
CA GLY A 41 23.86 8.77 -26.20
C GLY A 41 25.22 8.69 -25.51
N CYS A 42 26.25 8.24 -26.24
CA CYS A 42 27.63 8.19 -25.74
C CYS A 42 28.18 9.57 -25.41
N ILE A 43 27.91 10.59 -26.25
CA ILE A 43 28.31 11.97 -25.97
C ILE A 43 27.63 12.46 -24.70
N ASN A 44 26.31 12.27 -24.55
CA ASN A 44 25.59 12.72 -23.37
C ASN A 44 26.13 12.09 -22.08
N PHE A 45 26.52 10.81 -22.14
CA PHE A 45 27.11 10.07 -21.02
C PHE A 45 28.55 10.52 -20.70
N ALA A 46 29.42 10.66 -21.71
CA ALA A 46 30.85 10.89 -21.50
C ALA A 46 31.21 12.37 -21.30
N LEU A 47 30.42 13.31 -21.84
CA LEU A 47 30.75 14.74 -21.85
C LEU A 47 30.96 15.33 -20.44
N PRO A 48 30.12 15.07 -19.42
CA PRO A 48 30.34 15.61 -18.08
C PRO A 48 31.66 15.15 -17.48
N TRP A 49 31.98 13.86 -17.61
CA TRP A 49 33.23 13.31 -17.11
C TRP A 49 34.45 13.87 -17.86
N ALA A 50 34.41 13.90 -19.19
CA ALA A 50 35.51 14.43 -20.00
C ALA A 50 35.82 15.91 -19.70
N LEU A 51 34.78 16.73 -19.49
CA LEU A 51 34.94 18.13 -19.09
C LEU A 51 35.53 18.27 -17.68
N ALA A 52 35.16 17.39 -16.75
CA ALA A 52 35.71 17.38 -15.40
C ALA A 52 37.21 17.00 -15.41
N GLU A 53 37.60 15.94 -16.13
CA GLU A 53 39.01 15.53 -16.25
C GLU A 53 39.86 16.58 -16.93
N LEU A 54 39.33 17.25 -17.96
CA LEU A 54 40.06 18.32 -18.64
C LEU A 54 40.39 19.46 -17.67
N LEU A 55 39.44 19.84 -16.81
CA LEU A 55 39.63 20.91 -15.84
C LEU A 55 40.47 20.46 -14.64
N ASP A 56 40.26 19.26 -14.12
CA ASP A 56 41.03 18.71 -12.97
C ASP A 56 42.50 18.43 -13.36
N GLY A 57 42.74 17.88 -14.56
CA GLY A 57 44.09 17.65 -15.08
C GLY A 57 44.90 18.95 -15.25
N THR A 58 44.25 20.08 -15.58
CA THR A 58 44.92 21.40 -15.62
C THR A 58 45.29 21.92 -14.22
N VAL A 59 44.60 21.48 -13.17
CA VAL A 59 44.92 21.79 -11.78
C VAL A 59 46.13 20.98 -11.33
N GLU A 60 46.15 19.67 -11.59
CA GLU A 60 47.20 18.76 -11.14
C GLU A 60 48.55 19.01 -11.83
N THR A 61 48.54 19.26 -13.15
CA THR A 61 49.75 19.45 -13.96
C THR A 61 50.52 20.73 -13.64
N ASN A 62 49.83 21.80 -13.23
CA ASN A 62 50.47 23.10 -13.02
C ASN A 62 51.15 23.25 -11.65
N ARG A 63 51.12 22.23 -10.76
CA ARG A 63 51.65 22.29 -9.38
C ARG A 63 51.28 23.59 -8.64
N ILE A 64 50.16 24.21 -9.01
CA ILE A 64 49.64 25.36 -8.30
C ILE A 64 49.25 24.80 -6.95
N ASN A 65 49.96 25.26 -5.90
CA ASN A 65 49.75 24.83 -4.52
C ASN A 65 48.27 24.54 -4.31
N ALA A 66 47.96 23.33 -3.84
CA ALA A 66 46.64 22.75 -3.62
C ALA A 66 45.80 23.54 -2.59
N ALA A 67 45.66 24.84 -2.83
CA ALA A 67 44.75 25.71 -2.16
C ALA A 67 43.37 25.27 -2.62
N THR A 68 42.58 24.81 -1.66
CA THR A 68 41.15 24.51 -1.77
C THR A 68 40.36 25.59 -2.55
N SER A 69 40.87 26.82 -2.63
CA SER A 69 40.34 27.91 -3.45
C SER A 69 40.44 27.69 -4.96
N PHE A 70 41.51 27.09 -5.50
CA PHE A 70 41.66 26.91 -6.96
C PHE A 70 40.78 25.78 -7.51
N ILE A 71 40.63 24.70 -6.74
CA ILE A 71 39.67 23.61 -7.01
C ILE A 71 38.22 24.14 -6.95
N SER A 72 37.94 25.08 -6.05
CA SER A 72 36.63 25.75 -5.97
C SER A 72 36.31 26.62 -7.20
N ILE A 73 37.29 27.36 -7.74
CA ILE A 73 37.08 28.20 -8.93
C ILE A 73 36.88 27.34 -10.19
N THR A 74 37.71 26.31 -10.39
CA THR A 74 37.62 25.42 -11.56
C THR A 74 36.33 24.60 -11.55
N SER A 75 35.89 24.12 -10.39
CA SER A 75 34.58 23.48 -10.25
C SER A 75 33.41 24.44 -10.53
N LEU A 76 33.49 25.71 -10.14
CA LEU A 76 32.46 26.71 -10.52
C LEU A 76 32.40 26.92 -12.04
N VAL A 77 33.56 27.03 -12.71
CA VAL A 77 33.62 27.13 -14.18
C VAL A 77 33.00 25.90 -14.84
N TYR A 78 33.32 24.71 -14.35
CA TYR A 78 32.70 23.46 -14.80
C TYR A 78 31.16 23.50 -14.67
N GLY A 79 30.65 24.01 -13.54
CA GLY A 79 29.21 24.17 -13.31
C GLY A 79 28.54 25.08 -14.33
N VAL A 80 29.17 26.19 -14.66
CA VAL A 80 28.68 27.12 -15.70
C VAL A 80 28.65 26.43 -17.07
N LEU A 81 29.72 25.73 -17.46
CA LEU A 81 29.80 25.02 -18.74
C LEU A 81 28.70 23.96 -18.89
N ILE A 82 28.45 23.18 -17.83
CA ILE A 82 27.36 22.20 -17.80
C ILE A 82 25.99 22.87 -17.89
N GLY A 83 25.79 24.00 -17.20
CA GLY A 83 24.55 24.78 -17.26
C GLY A 83 24.27 25.28 -18.69
N VAL A 84 25.29 25.81 -19.37
CA VAL A 84 25.21 26.23 -20.77
C VAL A 84 24.88 25.04 -21.67
N TYR A 85 25.55 23.90 -21.50
CA TYR A 85 25.27 22.67 -22.25
C TYR A 85 23.80 22.25 -22.14
N LEU A 86 23.26 22.18 -20.92
CA LEU A 86 21.85 21.83 -20.68
C LEU A 86 20.88 22.78 -21.37
N LEU A 87 21.13 24.09 -21.28
CA LEU A 87 20.30 25.10 -21.94
C LEU A 87 20.36 24.97 -23.47
N CYS A 88 21.54 24.72 -24.04
CA CYS A 88 21.71 24.50 -25.48
C CYS A 88 20.95 23.26 -25.96
N VAL A 89 21.02 22.15 -25.22
CA VAL A 89 20.30 20.92 -25.53
C VAL A 89 18.79 21.14 -25.47
N TRP A 90 18.26 21.79 -24.43
CA TRP A 90 16.83 22.09 -24.35
C TRP A 90 16.37 23.08 -25.41
N ALA A 91 17.18 24.07 -25.76
CA ALA A 91 16.89 24.99 -26.86
C ALA A 91 16.82 24.23 -28.20
N LEU A 92 17.76 23.31 -28.46
CA LEU A 92 17.76 22.47 -29.65
C LEU A 92 16.52 21.58 -29.72
N SER A 93 16.16 20.88 -28.63
CA SER A 93 14.93 20.07 -28.55
C SER A 93 13.68 20.91 -28.80
N TYR A 94 13.61 22.12 -28.25
CA TYR A 94 12.49 23.04 -28.47
C TYR A 94 12.36 23.47 -29.93
N LEU A 95 13.47 23.82 -30.58
CA LEU A 95 13.49 24.19 -32.00
C LEU A 95 13.07 23.02 -32.89
N LEU A 96 13.51 21.80 -32.58
CA LEU A 96 13.13 20.60 -33.31
C LEU A 96 11.64 20.28 -33.16
N ILE A 97 11.06 20.38 -31.97
CA ILE A 97 9.63 20.12 -31.75
C ILE A 97 8.75 21.11 -32.52
N ARG A 98 9.14 22.39 -32.59
CA ARG A 98 8.38 23.43 -33.29
C ARG A 98 8.36 23.24 -34.81
N LYS A 99 9.40 22.63 -35.38
CA LYS A 99 9.55 22.44 -36.83
C LYS A 99 8.61 21.36 -37.39
N ASP A 100 8.26 20.35 -36.58
CA ASP A 100 7.47 19.18 -37.01
C ASP A 100 6.07 19.10 -36.36
N ALA A 101 5.54 20.18 -35.79
CA ALA A 101 4.21 20.21 -35.16
C ALA A 101 3.01 19.85 -36.09
N LYS A 102 3.27 19.49 -37.36
CA LYS A 102 2.29 18.97 -38.33
C LYS A 102 2.33 17.44 -38.51
N ALA A 103 3.25 16.74 -37.86
CA ALA A 103 3.26 15.29 -37.80
C ALA A 103 3.38 14.85 -36.33
N VAL A 104 2.99 13.62 -36.04
CA VAL A 104 3.19 12.90 -34.77
C VAL A 104 2.00 12.93 -33.81
N SER A 105 1.09 11.98 -34.07
CA SER A 105 0.54 11.09 -33.03
C SER A 105 1.67 10.43 -32.23
N PRO A 106 1.52 10.21 -30.92
CA PRO A 106 2.57 9.62 -30.09
C PRO A 106 2.93 8.24 -30.66
N LEU A 107 4.18 8.07 -31.09
CA LEU A 107 4.78 6.79 -31.47
C LEU A 107 4.73 5.83 -30.27
N LEU A 108 3.59 5.18 -30.12
CA LEU A 108 3.44 3.82 -29.63
C LEU A 108 3.99 2.94 -30.75
N TYR A 109 5.23 2.47 -30.62
CA TYR A 109 5.65 1.26 -31.31
C TYR A 109 4.96 0.08 -30.61
N ASP A 110 3.65 -0.06 -30.85
CA ASP A 110 2.93 -1.34 -30.76
C ASP A 110 2.91 -1.90 -32.19
N SER A 111 4.06 -2.38 -32.67
CA SER A 111 4.12 -3.16 -33.91
C SER A 111 3.98 -4.63 -33.54
N ASP A 112 2.72 -5.09 -33.50
CA ASP A 112 2.37 -6.52 -33.55
C ASP A 112 2.56 -7.08 -34.98
N ASP A 113 2.91 -6.23 -35.96
CA ASP A 113 3.18 -6.60 -37.35
C ASP A 113 4.69 -6.48 -37.65
N GLY A 114 5.29 -7.59 -38.09
CA GLY A 114 6.73 -7.78 -38.25
C GLY A 114 7.37 -7.23 -39.52
N ASP A 115 6.77 -6.25 -40.20
CA ASP A 115 7.15 -5.93 -41.59
C ASP A 115 7.77 -4.53 -41.85
N ASP A 116 7.85 -3.62 -40.87
CA ASP A 116 8.43 -2.27 -41.07
C ASP A 116 9.71 -2.01 -40.25
N MET A 117 10.76 -2.82 -40.49
CA MET A 117 12.04 -2.74 -39.75
C MET A 117 13.14 -1.88 -40.41
N ASP A 118 12.83 -1.07 -41.44
CA ASP A 118 13.85 -0.43 -42.29
C ASP A 118 13.82 1.12 -42.37
N GLU A 119 12.99 1.84 -41.60
CA GLU A 119 13.13 3.31 -41.54
C GLU A 119 14.24 3.75 -40.57
N ILE A 120 15.36 4.19 -41.16
CA ILE A 120 16.52 4.73 -40.46
C ILE A 120 16.11 6.00 -39.70
N MET A 121 16.06 5.92 -38.36
CA MET A 121 15.79 7.06 -37.50
C MET A 121 16.70 8.25 -37.84
N THR A 122 16.10 9.40 -38.12
CA THR A 122 16.83 10.63 -38.44
C THR A 122 17.56 11.19 -37.21
N ILE A 123 18.57 12.05 -37.44
CA ILE A 123 19.29 12.72 -36.33
C ILE A 123 18.30 13.55 -35.46
N GLY A 124 17.29 14.16 -36.07
CA GLY A 124 16.27 14.92 -35.35
C GLY A 124 15.41 14.05 -34.42
N GLU A 125 15.01 12.88 -34.88
CA GLU A 125 14.29 11.88 -34.08
C GLU A 125 15.16 11.30 -32.97
N ALA A 126 16.45 11.06 -33.24
CA ALA A 126 17.43 10.64 -32.24
C ALA A 126 17.57 11.67 -31.09
N VAL A 127 17.69 12.95 -31.44
CA VAL A 127 17.77 14.05 -30.46
C VAL A 127 16.47 14.16 -29.65
N ARG A 128 15.29 14.01 -30.27
CA ARG A 128 14.00 14.02 -29.54
C ARG A 128 13.81 12.80 -28.64
N ALA A 129 14.27 11.63 -29.07
CA ALA A 129 14.16 10.40 -28.32
C ALA A 129 14.98 10.45 -27.02
N ILE A 130 16.17 11.05 -27.08
CA ILE A 130 17.11 11.17 -25.96
C ILE A 130 16.81 12.40 -25.10
N TYR A 131 16.64 13.58 -25.69
CA TYR A 131 16.50 14.84 -24.96
C TYR A 131 15.05 15.31 -24.89
N GLN A 132 14.40 15.02 -23.76
CA GLN A 132 13.02 15.44 -23.51
C GLN A 132 12.97 16.76 -22.75
N LEU A 133 12.05 17.64 -23.17
CA LEU A 133 11.80 18.89 -22.47
C LEU A 133 11.20 18.63 -21.08
N PRO A 134 11.53 19.46 -20.07
CA PRO A 134 10.93 19.35 -18.75
C PRO A 134 9.41 19.61 -18.83
N LYS A 135 8.62 18.86 -18.03
CA LYS A 135 7.16 19.00 -17.96
C LYS A 135 6.70 20.41 -17.58
N SER A 136 7.49 21.12 -16.77
CA SER A 136 7.21 22.49 -16.33
C SER A 136 8.48 23.34 -16.30
N LYS A 137 8.32 24.66 -16.42
CA LYS A 137 9.43 25.62 -16.32
C LYS A 137 10.12 25.56 -14.95
N LEU A 138 9.35 25.33 -13.88
CA LEU A 138 9.88 25.18 -12.53
C LEU A 138 10.79 23.94 -12.44
N LEU A 139 10.34 22.80 -12.97
CA LEU A 139 11.17 21.59 -13.00
C LEU A 139 12.43 21.80 -13.83
N GLY A 140 12.34 22.51 -14.96
CA GLY A 140 13.51 22.89 -15.76
C GLY A 140 14.51 23.73 -14.97
N ALA A 141 14.04 24.74 -14.22
CA ALA A 141 14.89 25.56 -13.37
C ALA A 141 15.57 24.73 -12.26
N VAL A 142 14.83 23.84 -11.60
CA VAL A 142 15.38 22.94 -10.57
C VAL A 142 16.42 21.99 -11.16
N LYS A 143 16.16 21.39 -12.33
CA LYS A 143 17.14 20.53 -13.03
C LYS A 143 18.42 21.29 -13.36
N LEU A 144 18.31 22.52 -13.84
CA LEU A 144 19.46 23.38 -14.12
C LEU A 144 20.25 23.69 -12.84
N MET A 145 19.58 24.07 -11.75
CA MET A 145 20.22 24.31 -10.45
C MET A 145 20.93 23.05 -9.94
N CYS A 146 20.29 21.88 -10.02
CA CYS A 146 20.91 20.61 -9.62
C CYS A 146 22.17 20.32 -10.45
N ALA A 147 22.16 20.54 -11.76
CA ALA A 147 23.34 20.33 -12.59
C ALA A 147 24.49 21.27 -12.21
N VAL A 148 24.18 22.57 -12.07
CA VAL A 148 25.16 23.63 -11.79
C VAL A 148 25.74 23.53 -10.38
N LEU A 149 25.05 22.92 -9.42
CA LEU A 149 25.54 22.80 -8.04
C LEU A 149 26.16 21.42 -7.76
N VAL A 150 25.53 20.33 -8.20
CA VAL A 150 25.93 18.98 -7.82
C VAL A 150 27.13 18.49 -8.62
N LEU A 151 27.19 18.78 -9.92
CA LEU A 151 28.30 18.30 -10.76
C LEU A 151 29.64 18.97 -10.40
N PRO A 152 29.71 20.29 -10.13
CA PRO A 152 30.90 20.91 -9.53
C PRO A 152 31.32 20.29 -8.21
N PHE A 153 30.35 20.02 -7.33
CA PHE A 153 30.63 19.39 -6.06
C PHE A 153 31.20 17.97 -6.24
N ALA A 154 30.67 17.21 -7.19
CA ALA A 154 31.19 15.90 -7.59
C ALA A 154 32.63 16.01 -8.12
N MET A 155 32.92 16.95 -9.02
CA MET A 155 34.27 17.19 -9.53
C MET A 155 35.26 17.45 -8.38
N SER A 156 34.91 18.37 -7.46
CA SER A 156 35.79 18.70 -6.33
C SER A 156 36.02 17.54 -5.35
N SER A 157 35.02 16.66 -5.17
CA SER A 157 35.05 15.58 -4.17
C SER A 157 35.57 14.24 -4.72
N LEU A 158 35.62 14.10 -6.05
CA LEU A 158 36.04 12.88 -6.74
C LEU A 158 37.40 13.01 -7.43
N SER A 159 38.05 14.17 -7.32
CA SER A 159 39.44 14.34 -7.77
C SER A 159 40.34 13.30 -7.11
N ILE A 160 41.25 12.69 -7.89
CA ILE A 160 42.03 11.52 -7.46
C ILE A 160 42.82 11.81 -6.18
N GLY A 161 43.39 13.03 -6.07
CA GLY A 161 44.14 13.46 -4.89
C GLY A 161 43.31 13.64 -3.61
N SER A 162 41.97 13.71 -3.71
CA SER A 162 41.06 13.91 -2.57
C SER A 162 40.50 12.61 -1.98
N LEU A 163 40.75 11.47 -2.63
CA LEU A 163 40.17 10.19 -2.26
C LEU A 163 40.91 9.51 -1.10
N PRO A 164 40.22 8.91 -0.12
CA PRO A 164 40.83 8.34 1.09
C PRO A 164 41.46 6.94 0.87
N PHE A 165 41.68 6.52 -0.38
CA PHE A 165 42.19 5.20 -0.75
C PHE A 165 43.57 5.33 -1.40
N ILE A 166 44.57 4.67 -0.83
CA ILE A 166 45.95 4.67 -1.37
C ILE A 166 46.03 3.75 -2.58
N ASP A 167 45.52 2.52 -2.44
CA ASP A 167 45.41 1.54 -3.52
C ASP A 167 43.96 1.47 -3.99
N GLY A 168 43.69 1.85 -5.25
CA GLY A 168 42.35 1.79 -5.85
C GLY A 168 41.60 3.12 -5.97
N ALA A 169 42.24 4.27 -5.71
CA ALA A 169 41.66 5.60 -5.96
C ALA A 169 41.18 5.76 -7.41
N THR A 170 41.95 5.27 -8.39
CA THR A 170 41.60 5.32 -9.81
C THR A 170 40.35 4.49 -10.12
N THR A 171 40.27 3.27 -9.57
CA THR A 171 39.09 2.41 -9.70
C THR A 171 37.85 3.09 -9.12
N LEU A 172 37.96 3.63 -7.91
CA LEU A 172 36.88 4.34 -7.25
C LEU A 172 36.44 5.57 -8.05
N HIS A 173 37.39 6.37 -8.52
CA HIS A 173 37.15 7.55 -9.35
C HIS A 173 36.37 7.18 -10.62
N VAL A 174 36.80 6.14 -11.35
CA VAL A 174 36.10 5.67 -12.56
C VAL A 174 34.67 5.23 -12.26
N PHE A 175 34.46 4.38 -11.26
CA PHE A 175 33.11 3.91 -10.92
C PHE A 175 32.22 5.02 -10.35
N ALA A 176 32.77 5.98 -9.61
CA ALA A 176 32.04 7.13 -9.12
C ALA A 176 31.60 8.04 -10.28
N TRP A 177 32.47 8.30 -11.26
CA TRP A 177 32.11 9.08 -12.44
C TRP A 177 31.12 8.38 -13.36
N ILE A 178 31.17 7.05 -13.45
CA ILE A 178 30.11 6.27 -14.10
C ILE A 178 28.78 6.55 -13.40
N ALA A 179 28.71 6.46 -12.07
CA ALA A 179 27.49 6.74 -11.32
C ALA A 179 26.99 8.18 -11.50
N VAL A 180 27.88 9.17 -11.50
CA VAL A 180 27.55 10.59 -11.73
C VAL A 180 27.02 10.82 -13.14
N SER A 181 27.63 10.19 -14.15
CA SER A 181 27.21 10.29 -15.56
C SER A 181 25.84 9.65 -15.79
N VAL A 182 25.60 8.47 -15.20
CA VAL A 182 24.29 7.80 -15.18
C VAL A 182 23.22 8.67 -14.50
N ALA A 183 23.58 9.41 -13.45
CA ALA A 183 22.66 10.31 -12.75
C ALA A 183 22.35 11.59 -13.55
N GLN A 184 23.37 12.17 -14.20
CA GLN A 184 23.25 13.35 -15.05
C GLN A 184 22.34 13.07 -16.26
N GLY A 185 22.31 11.83 -16.76
CA GLY A 185 21.38 11.38 -17.79
C GLY A 185 19.92 11.69 -17.48
N SER A 186 19.48 11.63 -16.22
CA SER A 186 18.10 11.97 -15.80
C SER A 186 17.77 13.48 -15.84
N LEU A 187 18.79 14.34 -15.86
CA LEU A 187 18.62 15.79 -16.01
C LEU A 187 18.44 16.17 -17.48
N THR A 188 19.17 15.51 -18.38
CA THR A 188 19.15 15.76 -19.83
C THR A 188 18.04 15.02 -20.56
N SER A 189 17.77 13.78 -20.16
CA SER A 189 16.71 12.91 -20.70
C SER A 189 15.50 12.80 -19.77
N SER A 190 14.50 12.01 -20.14
CA SER A 190 13.44 11.62 -19.20
C SER A 190 13.96 10.63 -18.15
N GLY A 191 13.28 10.57 -17.01
CA GLY A 191 13.63 9.61 -15.96
C GLY A 191 13.55 8.16 -16.49
N PRO A 192 14.57 7.32 -16.26
CA PRO A 192 14.57 5.93 -16.71
C PRO A 192 13.52 5.08 -15.97
N PRO A 193 13.09 3.94 -16.56
CA PRO A 193 12.11 3.01 -15.99
C PRO A 193 12.69 2.27 -14.76
N GLU A 194 12.58 2.87 -13.58
CA GLU A 194 13.10 2.30 -12.34
C GLU A 194 12.07 1.38 -11.66
N PRO A 195 12.51 0.22 -11.13
CA PRO A 195 11.64 -0.63 -10.33
C PRO A 195 11.22 0.03 -9.01
N GLY A 196 11.93 1.08 -8.56
CA GLY A 196 11.67 1.82 -7.32
C GLY A 196 10.71 3.01 -7.43
N THR A 197 10.17 3.30 -8.62
CA THR A 197 9.33 4.48 -8.90
C THR A 197 7.88 4.11 -9.21
N SER A 198 6.93 4.83 -8.61
CA SER A 198 5.49 4.70 -8.88
C SER A 198 5.05 5.78 -9.88
N TYR A 199 5.08 5.46 -11.18
CA TYR A 199 4.85 6.44 -12.25
C TYR A 199 3.45 7.06 -12.28
N SER A 200 2.44 6.39 -11.70
CA SER A 200 1.04 6.86 -11.73
C SER A 200 0.80 8.15 -10.95
N ASP A 201 1.68 8.49 -10.01
CA ASP A 201 1.40 9.53 -9.00
C ASP A 201 2.37 10.73 -9.09
N ASP A 202 3.26 10.81 -10.10
CA ASP A 202 4.31 11.84 -10.20
C ASP A 202 3.86 13.06 -11.02
N ASP A 203 2.92 13.82 -10.45
CA ASP A 203 2.38 15.05 -11.03
C ASP A 203 3.46 16.12 -11.23
N TYR A 204 4.39 16.24 -10.29
CA TYR A 204 5.41 17.29 -10.26
C TYR A 204 6.70 16.92 -11.01
N GLY A 205 6.88 15.66 -11.43
CA GLY A 205 8.11 15.20 -12.07
C GLY A 205 9.30 15.06 -11.11
N MET A 206 9.04 14.90 -9.81
CA MET A 206 10.09 14.82 -8.78
C MET A 206 11.00 13.61 -8.95
N ASP A 207 10.47 12.51 -9.50
CA ASP A 207 11.22 11.27 -9.62
C ASP A 207 12.40 11.41 -10.61
N GLN A 208 12.33 12.38 -11.53
CA GLN A 208 13.43 12.71 -12.46
C GLN A 208 14.68 13.25 -11.75
N LEU A 209 14.56 13.77 -10.53
CA LEU A 209 15.67 14.29 -9.75
C LEU A 209 16.34 13.22 -8.85
N SER A 210 15.74 12.03 -8.76
CA SER A 210 16.12 11.00 -7.77
C SER A 210 17.60 10.66 -7.79
N ARG A 211 18.14 10.30 -8.95
CA ARG A 211 19.55 9.87 -9.08
C ARG A 211 20.54 10.94 -8.66
N MET A 212 20.31 12.17 -9.10
CA MET A 212 21.17 13.30 -8.74
C MET A 212 21.07 13.64 -7.26
N SER A 213 19.89 13.47 -6.66
CA SER A 213 19.75 13.60 -5.20
C SER A 213 20.48 12.50 -4.45
N HIS A 214 20.47 11.25 -4.91
CA HIS A 214 21.25 10.16 -4.29
C HIS A 214 22.75 10.45 -4.34
N VAL A 215 23.26 10.89 -5.50
CA VAL A 215 24.66 11.32 -5.67
C VAL A 215 24.97 12.47 -4.72
N LEU A 216 24.16 13.52 -4.68
CA LEU A 216 24.36 14.67 -3.80
C LEU A 216 24.41 14.27 -2.32
N ILE A 217 23.47 13.45 -1.85
CA ILE A 217 23.43 12.99 -0.46
C ILE A 217 24.70 12.23 -0.11
N LEU A 218 25.16 11.31 -0.97
CA LEU A 218 26.37 10.53 -0.71
C LEU A 218 27.63 11.39 -0.75
N LEU A 219 27.71 12.39 -1.63
CA LEU A 219 28.82 13.35 -1.65
C LEU A 219 28.84 14.21 -0.37
N ILE A 220 27.67 14.67 0.12
CA ILE A 220 27.58 15.41 1.39
C ILE A 220 28.04 14.54 2.56
N VAL A 221 27.61 13.28 2.60
CA VAL A 221 28.01 12.32 3.65
C VAL A 221 29.51 11.99 3.54
N ALA A 222 30.05 11.87 2.33
CA ALA A 222 31.48 11.66 2.11
C ALA A 222 32.29 12.86 2.59
N TYR A 223 31.85 14.08 2.26
CA TYR A 223 32.48 15.31 2.71
C TYR A 223 32.42 15.44 4.25
N ALA A 224 31.27 15.20 4.87
CA ALA A 224 31.15 15.17 6.33
C ALA A 224 32.04 14.07 6.95
N GLY A 225 32.13 12.90 6.32
CA GLY A 225 33.04 11.83 6.70
C GLY A 225 34.51 12.25 6.64
N SER A 226 34.92 13.04 5.64
CA SER A 226 36.29 13.55 5.56
C SER A 226 36.67 14.43 6.76
N ILE A 227 35.68 15.08 7.38
CA ILE A 227 35.86 15.95 8.56
C ILE A 227 35.79 15.15 9.86
N TYR A 228 34.81 14.25 9.99
CA TYR A 228 34.47 13.61 11.27
C TYR A 228 34.89 12.13 11.37
N SER A 229 34.90 11.37 10.26
CA SER A 229 35.11 9.91 10.28
C SER A 229 35.51 9.36 8.90
N ILE A 230 36.79 9.02 8.73
CA ILE A 230 37.32 8.40 7.51
C ILE A 230 36.55 7.12 7.10
N PRO A 231 36.14 6.22 8.03
CA PRO A 231 35.28 5.08 7.67
C PRO A 231 33.97 5.50 7.00
N LEU A 232 33.32 6.57 7.48
CA LEU A 232 32.08 7.10 6.88
C LEU A 232 32.31 7.61 5.47
N GLN A 233 33.45 8.28 5.22
CA GLN A 233 33.86 8.72 3.88
C GLN A 233 34.08 7.53 2.95
N LYS A 234 34.81 6.50 3.40
CA LYS A 234 35.07 5.29 2.58
C LYS A 234 33.77 4.56 2.23
N VAL A 235 32.89 4.35 3.20
CA VAL A 235 31.62 3.64 2.99
C VAL A 235 30.71 4.39 2.02
N SER A 236 30.57 5.71 2.19
CA SER A 236 29.71 6.52 1.30
C SER A 236 30.21 6.53 -0.16
N LEU A 237 31.53 6.59 -0.38
CA LEU A 237 32.12 6.52 -1.73
C LEU A 237 31.99 5.13 -2.36
N ILE A 238 32.09 4.05 -1.58
CA ILE A 238 31.82 2.68 -2.06
C ILE A 238 30.34 2.55 -2.48
N ILE A 239 29.41 3.11 -1.69
CA ILE A 239 27.99 3.13 -2.04
C ILE A 239 27.77 3.96 -3.32
N LEU A 240 28.45 5.11 -3.47
CA LEU A 240 28.37 5.94 -4.67
C LEU A 240 28.77 5.14 -5.93
N CYS A 241 29.87 4.38 -5.87
CA CYS A 241 30.34 3.55 -6.98
C CYS A 241 29.36 2.42 -7.36
N THR A 242 28.53 1.98 -6.42
CA THR A 242 27.58 0.88 -6.62
C THR A 242 26.16 1.36 -6.95
N LEU A 243 25.91 2.67 -7.01
CA LEU A 243 24.60 3.25 -7.31
C LEU A 243 23.94 2.70 -8.59
N PRO A 244 24.62 2.54 -9.74
CA PRO A 244 24.00 1.97 -10.93
C PRO A 244 23.37 0.59 -10.70
N LEU A 245 24.03 -0.25 -9.90
CA LEU A 245 23.52 -1.56 -9.50
C LEU A 245 22.34 -1.41 -8.52
N LEU A 246 22.44 -0.52 -7.55
CA LEU A 246 21.40 -0.27 -6.56
C LEU A 246 20.10 0.31 -7.18
N TRP A 247 20.21 1.15 -8.21
CA TRP A 247 19.07 1.61 -9.01
C TRP A 247 18.46 0.46 -9.83
N SER A 248 19.30 -0.35 -10.47
CA SER A 248 18.82 -1.48 -11.30
C SER A 248 18.08 -2.55 -10.49
N THR A 249 18.46 -2.73 -9.23
CA THR A 249 17.84 -3.68 -8.30
C THR A 249 16.64 -3.10 -7.56
N GLY A 250 16.42 -1.79 -7.63
CA GLY A 250 15.32 -1.12 -6.92
C GLY A 250 15.48 -1.08 -5.40
N VAL A 251 16.72 -1.19 -4.89
CA VAL A 251 16.99 -1.09 -3.44
C VAL A 251 16.81 0.34 -2.94
N ILE A 252 17.15 1.31 -3.80
CA ILE A 252 17.10 2.73 -3.46
C ILE A 252 15.73 3.31 -3.84
N PRO A 253 15.06 4.01 -2.92
CA PRO A 253 13.80 4.69 -3.23
C PRO A 253 14.01 5.90 -4.16
N SER A 254 13.01 6.19 -5.00
CA SER A 254 12.88 7.52 -5.64
C SER A 254 12.94 8.65 -4.60
N LEU A 255 13.35 9.87 -4.99
CA LEU A 255 13.44 11.02 -4.08
C LEU A 255 12.12 11.29 -3.35
N ARG A 256 11.01 11.20 -4.07
CA ARG A 256 9.66 11.40 -3.50
C ARG A 256 9.35 10.38 -2.42
N ASN A 257 9.59 9.09 -2.69
CA ASN A 257 9.41 8.01 -1.71
C ASN A 257 10.36 8.18 -0.52
N LEU A 258 11.61 8.60 -0.76
CA LEU A 258 12.59 8.86 0.30
C LEU A 258 12.13 10.00 1.21
N VAL A 259 11.79 11.17 0.64
CA VAL A 259 11.31 12.34 1.39
C VAL A 259 10.04 12.01 2.16
N GLY A 260 9.06 11.40 1.50
CA GLY A 260 7.81 11.02 2.15
C GLY A 260 8.02 9.99 3.26
N PHE A 261 8.87 8.99 3.05
CA PHE A 261 9.19 7.99 4.06
C PHE A 261 9.94 8.61 5.24
N THR A 262 10.93 9.47 5.00
CA THR A 262 11.70 10.13 6.07
C THR A 262 10.81 11.04 6.91
N LEU A 263 9.97 11.86 6.27
CA LEU A 263 9.04 12.74 6.99
C LEU A 263 7.98 11.93 7.76
N GLU A 264 7.44 10.85 7.18
CA GLU A 264 6.47 10.00 7.86
C GLU A 264 7.13 9.26 9.03
N SER A 265 8.33 8.73 8.83
CA SER A 265 9.12 8.07 9.86
C SER A 265 9.46 9.03 11.00
N ALA A 266 9.81 10.29 10.70
CA ALA A 266 10.00 11.33 11.69
C ALA A 266 8.69 11.60 12.46
N ASN A 267 7.57 11.79 11.77
CA ASN A 267 6.30 12.05 12.44
C ASN A 267 5.83 10.87 13.31
N VAL A 268 5.92 9.63 12.82
CA VAL A 268 5.43 8.44 13.52
C VAL A 268 6.39 7.97 14.61
N THR A 269 7.69 7.86 14.30
CA THR A 269 8.69 7.26 15.20
C THR A 269 9.25 8.29 16.18
N LEU A 270 9.64 9.47 15.68
CA LEU A 270 10.29 10.52 16.47
C LEU A 270 9.27 11.41 17.19
N LEU A 271 8.16 11.78 16.55
CA LEU A 271 7.15 12.68 17.12
C LEU A 271 5.90 11.98 17.66
N GLY A 272 5.77 10.64 17.52
CA GLY A 272 4.66 9.87 18.08
C GLY A 272 3.31 10.06 17.39
N GLY A 273 3.30 10.66 16.19
CA GLY A 273 2.12 10.92 15.39
C GLY A 273 1.58 9.72 14.61
N VAL A 274 0.59 9.98 13.76
CA VAL A 274 0.02 9.00 12.83
C VAL A 274 0.58 9.18 11.43
N ALA A 275 0.58 8.13 10.61
CA ALA A 275 0.88 8.26 9.19
C ALA A 275 -0.10 9.27 8.55
N SER A 276 0.35 10.08 7.59
CA SER A 276 -0.44 11.19 7.01
C SER A 276 -0.78 10.92 5.54
N SER A 277 -1.97 11.35 5.08
CA SER A 277 -2.54 10.94 3.78
C SER A 277 -1.90 11.68 2.60
N THR A 278 -1.35 12.87 2.86
CA THR A 278 -0.72 13.70 1.85
C THR A 278 0.52 14.37 2.43
N LEU A 279 1.48 14.67 1.55
CA LEU A 279 2.71 15.35 1.92
C LEU A 279 2.46 16.73 2.58
N PRO A 280 1.53 17.60 2.10
CA PRO A 280 1.26 18.88 2.76
C PRO A 280 0.74 18.74 4.19
N PHE A 281 -0.19 17.80 4.43
CA PHE A 281 -0.67 17.56 5.80
C PHE A 281 0.43 16.99 6.69
N LEU A 282 1.29 16.11 6.16
CA LEU A 282 2.43 15.60 6.91
C LEU A 282 3.37 16.73 7.35
N VAL A 283 3.69 17.66 6.45
CA VAL A 283 4.51 18.83 6.76
C VAL A 283 3.84 19.70 7.82
N LEU A 284 2.53 19.97 7.69
CA LEU A 284 1.78 20.74 8.69
C LEU A 284 1.82 20.09 10.08
N GLN A 285 1.67 18.77 10.17
CA GLN A 285 1.76 18.04 11.42
C GLN A 285 3.15 18.16 12.07
N ILE A 286 4.21 18.05 11.28
CA ILE A 286 5.59 18.18 11.77
C ILE A 286 5.86 19.62 12.24
N VAL A 287 5.41 20.63 11.49
CA VAL A 287 5.57 22.05 11.86
C VAL A 287 4.84 22.34 13.17
N PHE A 288 3.59 21.90 13.31
CA PHE A 288 2.82 22.11 14.53
C PHE A 288 3.42 21.38 15.74
N ALA A 289 3.86 20.13 15.56
CA ALA A 289 4.55 19.38 16.61
C ALA A 289 5.85 20.08 17.03
N SER A 290 6.63 20.57 16.07
CA SER A 290 7.87 21.32 16.34
C SER A 290 7.59 22.61 17.11
N ALA A 291 6.56 23.37 16.70
CA ALA A 291 6.13 24.57 17.41
C ALA A 291 5.69 24.26 18.85
N SER A 292 4.95 23.17 19.06
CA SER A 292 4.55 22.75 20.40
C SER A 292 5.76 22.41 21.28
N ILE A 293 6.72 21.64 20.75
CA ILE A 293 7.96 21.29 21.45
C ILE A 293 8.74 22.56 21.83
N SER A 294 8.87 23.51 20.91
CA SER A 294 9.54 24.80 21.17
C SER A 294 8.85 25.61 22.27
N ILE A 295 7.52 25.61 22.31
CA ILE A 295 6.75 26.29 23.36
C ILE A 295 6.92 25.58 24.72
N SER A 296 6.83 24.25 24.77
CA SER A 296 7.09 23.47 25.99
C SER A 296 8.49 23.75 26.55
N TRP A 297 9.50 23.71 25.67
CA TRP A 297 10.88 24.01 26.04
C TRP A 297 11.03 25.47 26.51
N GLY A 298 10.37 26.42 25.84
CA GLY A 298 10.34 27.82 26.24
C GLY A 298 9.74 28.04 27.63
N PHE A 299 8.60 27.40 27.95
CA PHE A 299 7.97 27.46 29.26
C PHE A 299 8.86 26.87 30.37
N ALA A 300 9.62 25.83 30.06
CA ALA A 300 10.55 25.24 31.01
C ALA A 300 11.74 26.16 31.35
N HIS A 301 12.16 27.03 30.41
CA HIS A 301 13.39 27.82 30.52
C HIS A 301 13.16 29.30 30.92
N TYR A 302 12.08 29.94 30.45
CA TYR A 302 11.92 31.41 30.50
C TYR A 302 10.95 31.93 31.57
N ARG A 303 10.90 31.28 32.75
CA ARG A 303 10.09 31.57 33.97
C ARG A 303 8.88 30.63 34.12
N PRO A 304 8.99 29.55 34.90
CA PRO A 304 7.83 28.76 35.29
C PRO A 304 7.04 29.54 36.35
N THR A 305 5.92 30.16 35.98
CA THR A 305 4.89 30.54 36.99
C THR A 305 4.32 29.29 37.67
N SER A 306 4.42 28.13 37.01
CA SER A 306 4.23 26.80 37.58
C SER A 306 5.19 25.79 36.93
N PRO A 307 5.89 24.93 37.70
CA PRO A 307 6.79 23.91 37.15
C PRO A 307 6.04 22.79 36.41
N THR A 308 4.71 22.72 36.51
CA THR A 308 3.86 21.77 35.76
C THR A 308 3.43 22.28 34.39
N SER A 309 3.52 23.60 34.14
CA SER A 309 3.02 24.23 32.90
C SER A 309 3.54 23.63 31.59
N PRO A 310 4.83 23.30 31.41
CA PRO A 310 5.30 22.71 30.14
C PRO A 310 4.80 21.27 29.92
N PHE A 311 4.55 20.52 31.01
CA PHE A 311 3.97 19.18 30.94
C PHE A 311 2.49 19.22 30.56
N VAL A 312 1.74 20.17 31.13
CA VAL A 312 0.33 20.42 30.79
C VAL A 312 0.19 20.80 29.32
N TRP A 313 1.02 21.72 28.82
CA TRP A 313 1.01 22.11 27.41
C TRP A 313 1.34 20.93 26.48
N SER A 314 2.35 20.12 26.82
CA SER A 314 2.72 18.93 26.06
C SER A 314 1.60 17.88 26.03
N ALA A 315 0.87 17.69 27.14
CA ALA A 315 -0.26 16.77 27.22
C ALA A 315 -1.46 17.24 26.38
N ILE A 316 -1.79 18.54 26.44
CA ILE A 316 -2.88 19.16 25.67
C ILE A 316 -2.60 19.05 24.18
N THR A 317 -1.44 19.54 23.74
CA THR A 317 -1.06 19.56 22.32
C THR A 317 -0.80 18.16 21.77
N GLY A 318 -0.24 17.25 22.59
CA GLY A 318 -0.11 15.83 22.26
C GLY A 318 -1.47 15.19 21.99
N CYS A 319 -2.50 15.47 22.79
CA CYS A 319 -3.86 15.01 22.54
C CYS A 319 -4.44 15.62 21.25
N LEU A 320 -4.42 16.96 21.12
CA LEU A 320 -5.00 17.68 19.97
C LEU A 320 -4.43 17.23 18.62
N THR A 321 -3.13 16.97 18.54
CA THR A 321 -2.44 16.55 17.30
C THR A 321 -2.73 15.10 16.87
N THR A 322 -3.51 14.36 17.67
CA THR A 322 -3.91 12.96 17.36
C THR A 322 -5.38 12.84 16.96
N THR A 323 -6.12 13.93 17.09
CA THR A 323 -7.54 14.01 16.71
C THR A 323 -7.72 13.76 15.21
N ARG A 324 -8.84 13.15 14.85
CA ARG A 324 -9.22 12.87 13.47
C ARG A 324 -9.37 14.15 12.66
N GLY A 325 -9.92 15.21 13.27
CA GLY A 325 -10.05 16.52 12.63
C GLY A 325 -8.71 17.10 12.17
N PHE A 326 -7.64 16.92 12.96
CA PHE A 326 -6.29 17.35 12.60
C PHE A 326 -5.62 16.44 11.55
N ASN A 327 -5.93 15.14 11.59
CA ASN A 327 -5.24 14.13 10.78
C ASN A 327 -5.95 13.79 9.44
N ALA A 328 -7.22 14.16 9.27
CA ALA A 328 -8.01 13.87 8.07
C ALA A 328 -9.14 14.92 7.85
N PRO A 329 -8.81 16.21 7.61
CA PRO A 329 -9.81 17.27 7.49
C PRO A 329 -10.72 17.15 6.25
N ASN A 330 -10.31 16.39 5.22
CA ASN A 330 -11.00 16.31 3.93
C ASN A 330 -11.94 15.10 3.75
N SER A 331 -12.40 14.44 4.83
CA SER A 331 -13.50 13.48 4.67
C SER A 331 -14.79 14.26 4.37
N GLY A 332 -15.01 14.60 3.09
CA GLY A 332 -16.04 15.50 2.55
C GLY A 332 -17.51 15.13 2.81
N THR A 333 -17.78 14.25 3.77
CA THR A 333 -19.10 13.83 4.23
C THR A 333 -19.40 14.23 5.68
N VAL A 334 -18.43 14.81 6.39
CA VAL A 334 -18.59 15.18 7.80
C VAL A 334 -19.04 16.63 7.88
N GLY A 335 -20.31 16.86 8.19
CA GLY A 335 -20.86 18.21 8.35
C GLY A 335 -20.11 19.03 9.40
N LEU A 336 -20.14 20.36 9.28
CA LEU A 336 -19.47 21.28 10.22
C LEU A 336 -19.79 20.97 11.69
N LEU A 337 -21.03 20.53 11.98
CA LEU A 337 -21.48 20.16 13.32
C LEU A 337 -20.72 18.96 13.92
N THR A 338 -20.41 17.94 13.10
CA THR A 338 -19.65 16.76 13.57
C THR A 338 -18.19 17.11 13.78
N ILE A 339 -17.60 17.97 12.93
CA ILE A 339 -16.25 18.50 13.15
C ILE A 339 -16.20 19.31 14.46
N CYS A 340 -17.19 20.18 14.72
CA CYS A 340 -17.27 20.95 15.95
C CYS A 340 -17.45 20.05 17.19
N ALA A 341 -18.31 19.04 17.12
CA ALA A 341 -18.51 18.10 18.23
C ALA A 341 -17.22 17.30 18.55
N GLU A 342 -16.51 16.82 17.53
CA GLU A 342 -15.23 16.14 17.68
C GLU A 342 -14.16 17.08 18.26
N LEU A 343 -14.12 18.34 17.82
CA LEU A 343 -13.20 19.35 18.35
C LEU A 343 -13.49 19.67 19.82
N ILE A 344 -14.76 19.82 20.19
CA ILE A 344 -15.19 20.04 21.59
C ILE A 344 -14.83 18.82 22.45
N HIS A 345 -15.12 17.61 21.99
CA HIS A 345 -14.79 16.39 22.72
C HIS A 345 -13.28 16.21 22.89
N SER A 346 -12.51 16.56 21.87
CA SER A 346 -11.05 16.54 21.90
C SER A 346 -10.48 17.62 22.81
N LEU A 347 -11.06 18.82 22.81
CA LEU A 347 -10.68 19.89 23.72
C LEU A 347 -10.98 19.51 25.16
N ALA A 348 -12.15 18.92 25.43
CA ALA A 348 -12.51 18.42 26.76
C ALA A 348 -11.48 17.37 27.24
N ARG A 349 -11.14 16.37 26.42
CA ARG A 349 -10.12 15.37 26.75
C ARG A 349 -8.74 16.00 27.00
N ALA A 350 -8.33 16.95 26.16
CA ALA A 350 -7.06 17.65 26.31
C ALA A 350 -7.01 18.47 27.61
N VAL A 351 -8.10 19.17 27.95
CA VAL A 351 -8.22 19.90 29.22
C VAL A 351 -8.20 18.94 30.40
N THR A 352 -8.94 17.83 30.36
CA THR A 352 -8.91 16.79 31.41
C THR A 352 -7.50 16.23 31.58
N ALA A 353 -6.80 15.91 30.49
CA ALA A 353 -5.42 15.46 30.53
C ALA A 353 -4.51 16.50 31.21
N GLY A 354 -4.64 17.78 30.83
CA GLY A 354 -3.88 18.88 31.42
C GLY A 354 -4.17 19.09 32.93
N VAL A 355 -5.44 19.08 33.33
CA VAL A 355 -5.85 19.24 34.73
C VAL A 355 -5.35 18.07 35.58
N LEU A 356 -5.52 16.83 35.08
CA LEU A 356 -5.06 15.62 35.77
C LEU A 356 -3.55 15.65 35.99
N VAL A 357 -2.80 16.01 34.95
CA VAL A 357 -1.35 16.21 35.02
C VAL A 357 -0.99 17.28 36.04
N SER A 358 -1.69 18.41 36.06
CA SER A 358 -1.39 19.51 36.99
C SER A 358 -1.71 19.17 38.45
N GLN A 359 -2.77 18.40 38.73
CA GLN A 359 -3.22 18.11 40.09
C GLN A 359 -2.56 16.90 40.72
N LEU A 360 -2.19 15.90 39.92
CA LEU A 360 -1.75 14.59 40.42
C LEU A 360 -0.27 14.28 40.17
N ALA A 361 0.47 15.14 39.46
CA ALA A 361 1.92 14.97 39.29
C ALA A 361 2.68 14.86 40.61
N THR A 362 2.11 15.31 41.73
CA THR A 362 2.75 15.34 43.06
C THR A 362 2.20 14.34 44.08
N SER A 363 1.09 13.63 43.80
CA SER A 363 0.31 12.94 44.85
C SER A 363 0.08 11.44 44.65
N LEU A 364 0.32 10.88 43.46
CA LEU A 364 0.06 9.46 43.21
C LEU A 364 1.27 8.56 43.57
N PRO A 365 1.08 7.44 44.30
CA PRO A 365 2.13 6.46 44.51
C PRO A 365 2.52 5.82 43.16
N THR A 366 3.74 6.10 42.69
CA THR A 366 4.30 5.62 41.41
C THR A 366 4.20 4.10 41.25
N ASN A 367 4.29 3.36 42.35
CA ASN A 367 4.23 1.90 42.37
C ASN A 367 2.85 1.35 42.00
N VAL A 368 1.76 1.93 42.50
CA VAL A 368 0.40 1.39 42.26
C VAL A 368 -0.02 1.59 40.80
N ALA A 369 0.20 2.79 40.26
CA ALA A 369 -0.07 3.08 38.86
C ALA A 369 0.86 2.28 37.93
N GLY A 370 2.14 2.11 38.30
CA GLY A 370 3.09 1.26 37.57
C GLY A 370 2.62 -0.19 37.44
N TRP A 371 2.18 -0.81 38.53
CA TRP A 371 1.64 -2.18 38.51
C TRP A 371 0.32 -2.29 37.74
N LEU A 372 -0.55 -1.29 37.82
CA LEU A 372 -1.81 -1.30 37.06
C LEU A 372 -1.56 -1.19 35.55
N ILE A 373 -0.63 -0.32 35.13
CA ILE A 373 -0.22 -0.25 33.72
C ILE A 373 0.47 -1.54 33.29
N ALA A 374 1.36 -2.12 34.11
CA ALA A 374 1.99 -3.40 33.81
C ALA A 374 0.97 -4.54 33.66
N GLY A 375 -0.07 -4.58 34.49
CA GLY A 375 -1.17 -5.53 34.37
C GLY A 375 -1.97 -5.34 33.09
N VAL A 376 -2.38 -4.12 32.76
CA VAL A 376 -3.14 -3.81 31.53
C VAL A 376 -2.30 -4.04 30.27
N ALA A 377 -1.03 -3.62 30.26
CA ALA A 377 -0.12 -3.82 29.15
C ALA A 377 0.23 -5.30 28.98
N GLY A 378 0.49 -6.04 30.07
CA GLY A 378 0.71 -7.48 30.05
C GLY A 378 -0.50 -8.23 29.48
N TYR A 379 -1.71 -7.87 29.93
CA TYR A 379 -2.96 -8.39 29.36
C TYR A 379 -3.06 -8.08 27.85
N HIS A 380 -2.73 -6.86 27.44
CA HIS A 380 -2.78 -6.46 26.03
C HIS A 380 -1.73 -7.17 25.16
N VAL A 381 -0.55 -7.44 25.70
CA VAL A 381 0.50 -8.24 25.05
C VAL A 381 0.05 -9.69 24.91
N ILE A 382 -0.58 -10.26 25.94
CA ILE A 382 -1.15 -11.60 25.87
C ILE A 382 -2.23 -11.65 24.79
N ILE A 383 -3.18 -10.71 24.75
CA ILE A 383 -4.17 -10.62 23.66
C ILE A 383 -3.48 -10.48 22.30
N CYS A 384 -2.48 -9.61 22.19
CA CYS A 384 -1.78 -9.39 20.92
C CYS A 384 -1.07 -10.68 20.49
N ILE A 385 -0.38 -11.37 21.37
CA ILE A 385 0.25 -12.67 21.08
C ILE A 385 -0.80 -13.73 20.72
N CYS A 386 -1.91 -13.80 21.46
CA CYS A 386 -3.01 -14.74 21.22
C CYS A 386 -3.81 -14.44 19.94
N SER A 387 -3.86 -13.19 19.51
CA SER A 387 -4.49 -12.78 18.24
C SER A 387 -3.55 -12.89 17.05
N ARG A 388 -2.27 -13.22 17.28
CA ARG A 388 -1.28 -13.32 16.22
C ARG A 388 -1.18 -14.74 15.67
N PRO A 389 -0.93 -14.84 14.35
CA PRO A 389 -1.02 -16.08 13.63
C PRO A 389 0.11 -17.10 13.88
N TYR A 390 1.11 -16.77 14.70
CA TYR A 390 2.33 -17.58 14.78
C TYR A 390 2.52 -18.33 16.11
N LEU A 391 1.88 -17.93 17.22
CA LEU A 391 2.08 -18.57 18.54
C LEU A 391 0.93 -19.48 18.96
N LEU A 392 -0.32 -19.14 18.59
CA LEU A 392 -1.53 -19.86 19.01
C LEU A 392 -2.44 -20.23 17.84
N SER A 393 -1.96 -20.12 16.60
CA SER A 393 -2.72 -20.52 15.41
C SER A 393 -3.10 -21.98 15.40
N VAL A 394 -2.42 -22.79 16.20
CA VAL A 394 -2.69 -24.21 16.44
C VAL A 394 -4.08 -24.43 17.04
N ILE A 395 -4.58 -23.47 17.84
CA ILE A 395 -5.91 -23.51 18.44
C ILE A 395 -6.90 -22.80 17.51
N THR A 396 -8.02 -23.44 17.19
CA THR A 396 -9.15 -22.78 16.53
C THR A 396 -9.69 -21.68 17.44
N SER A 397 -9.49 -20.43 17.03
CA SER A 397 -10.18 -19.27 17.60
C SER A 397 -10.08 -19.08 19.13
N PRO A 398 -8.88 -19.13 19.76
CA PRO A 398 -8.74 -18.78 21.17
C PRO A 398 -9.10 -17.29 21.40
N SER A 399 -8.83 -16.43 20.42
CA SER A 399 -9.09 -14.99 20.47
C SER A 399 -10.57 -14.62 20.30
N SER A 400 -11.35 -15.32 19.45
CA SER A 400 -12.75 -14.95 19.23
C SER A 400 -13.62 -15.26 20.46
N LYS A 401 -13.39 -16.38 21.16
CA LYS A 401 -14.16 -16.73 22.37
C LYS A 401 -13.72 -15.97 23.62
N LEU A 402 -12.43 -15.60 23.71
CA LEU A 402 -11.89 -14.84 24.84
C LEU A 402 -12.11 -13.33 24.70
N ALA A 403 -12.01 -12.78 23.48
CA ALA A 403 -12.18 -11.35 23.23
C ALA A 403 -13.66 -10.92 23.14
N THR A 404 -14.57 -11.77 22.63
CA THR A 404 -16.02 -11.44 22.59
C THR A 404 -16.65 -11.36 23.98
N ARG A 405 -16.09 -12.04 24.99
CA ARG A 405 -16.59 -12.00 26.38
C ARG A 405 -16.11 -10.80 27.20
N LEU A 406 -15.24 -9.96 26.65
CA LEU A 406 -14.54 -8.93 27.43
C LEU A 406 -14.55 -7.57 26.70
N ILE A 407 -15.74 -6.96 26.61
CA ILE A 407 -15.91 -5.57 26.14
C ILE A 407 -15.26 -4.58 27.14
N ALA A 408 -15.30 -4.87 28.43
CA ALA A 408 -14.75 -4.01 29.50
C ALA A 408 -13.27 -3.61 29.33
N PRO A 409 -12.32 -4.52 29.00
CA PRO A 409 -10.93 -4.13 28.79
C PRO A 409 -10.73 -3.20 27.59
N SER A 410 -11.54 -3.26 26.53
CA SER A 410 -11.38 -2.32 25.39
C SER A 410 -11.61 -0.86 25.82
N ILE A 411 -12.64 -0.62 26.64
CA ILE A 411 -12.95 0.70 27.20
C ILE A 411 -11.81 1.15 28.12
N ILE A 412 -11.31 0.26 28.98
CA ILE A 412 -10.18 0.57 29.88
C ILE A 412 -8.92 0.94 29.06
N THR A 413 -8.65 0.22 27.96
CA THR A 413 -7.45 0.45 27.13
C THR A 413 -7.51 1.73 26.31
N HIS A 414 -8.71 2.14 25.85
CA HIS A 414 -8.85 3.34 25.00
C HIS A 414 -9.16 4.60 25.79
N GLN A 415 -9.85 4.49 26.93
CA GLN A 415 -10.30 5.66 27.70
C GLN A 415 -9.47 5.90 28.95
N VAL A 416 -9.02 4.86 29.68
CA VAL A 416 -8.38 5.03 31.01
C VAL A 416 -6.86 4.96 30.92
N LEU A 417 -6.33 3.96 30.20
CA LEU A 417 -4.89 3.75 30.03
C LEU A 417 -4.14 5.01 29.55
N PRO A 418 -4.67 5.83 28.61
CA PRO A 418 -3.98 7.02 28.15
C PRO A 418 -3.68 8.02 29.27
N PHE A 419 -4.67 8.33 30.10
CA PHE A 419 -4.52 9.26 31.21
C PHE A 419 -3.55 8.73 32.27
N LEU A 420 -3.61 7.44 32.58
CA LEU A 420 -2.67 6.79 33.49
C LEU A 420 -1.22 6.85 32.98
N CYS A 421 -1.02 6.59 31.68
CA CYS A 421 0.30 6.70 31.06
C CYS A 421 0.85 8.12 31.15
N GLN A 422 0.05 9.13 30.79
CA GLN A 422 0.48 10.54 30.87
C GLN A 422 0.86 10.93 32.30
N LEU A 423 0.06 10.52 33.28
CA LEU A 423 0.29 10.84 34.69
C LEU A 423 1.60 10.23 35.20
N LEU A 424 1.88 8.96 34.90
CA LEU A 424 3.15 8.33 35.26
C LEU A 424 4.34 9.00 34.56
N ILE A 425 4.24 9.26 33.26
CA ILE A 425 5.34 9.89 32.51
C ILE A 425 5.66 11.27 33.08
N VAL A 426 4.64 12.09 33.37
CA VAL A 426 4.88 13.41 33.97
C VAL A 426 5.48 13.24 35.35
N ASN A 427 4.97 12.35 36.19
CA ASN A 427 5.51 12.16 37.53
C ASN A 427 7.00 11.76 37.49
N TYR A 428 7.35 10.73 36.70
CA TYR A 428 8.76 10.34 36.51
C TYR A 428 9.59 11.48 35.95
N THR A 429 9.19 12.09 34.84
CA THR A 429 9.98 13.16 34.19
C THR A 429 10.09 14.40 35.09
N TYR A 430 9.06 14.73 35.87
CA TYR A 430 9.07 15.86 36.81
C TYR A 430 10.05 15.64 37.95
N TYR A 431 10.02 14.48 38.62
CA TYR A 431 10.98 14.16 39.68
C TYR A 431 12.43 14.20 39.19
N GLU A 432 12.60 13.76 37.95
CA GLU A 432 13.88 13.53 37.32
C GLU A 432 14.43 14.86 36.74
N TYR A 433 13.56 15.78 36.29
CA TYR A 433 13.89 17.17 35.88
C TYR A 433 14.15 18.09 37.08
N VAL A 434 13.38 17.96 38.16
CA VAL A 434 13.51 18.80 39.37
C VAL A 434 14.76 18.43 40.19
N ARG A 435 15.32 17.22 40.03
CA ARG A 435 16.55 16.77 40.69
C ARG A 435 17.76 17.01 39.75
N PRO A 436 18.45 18.16 39.82
CA PRO A 436 19.30 18.66 38.73
C PRO A 436 20.65 17.95 38.56
N SER A 437 20.91 16.88 39.31
CA SER A 437 22.24 16.26 39.41
C SER A 437 22.47 15.07 38.48
N GLN A 438 21.47 14.57 37.73
CA GLN A 438 21.58 13.26 37.07
C GLN A 438 21.59 13.26 35.52
N TRP A 439 21.13 14.30 34.82
CA TRP A 439 20.96 14.25 33.35
C TRP A 439 22.05 14.91 32.51
N LYS A 440 23.29 14.94 32.96
CA LYS A 440 24.39 15.64 32.26
C LYS A 440 24.73 15.08 30.87
N MET A 441 24.10 13.99 30.43
CA MET A 441 24.43 13.30 29.17
C MET A 441 23.49 13.58 27.99
N GLU A 442 22.31 14.17 28.21
CA GLU A 442 21.33 14.42 27.12
C GLU A 442 21.15 15.92 26.86
N PRO A 443 21.07 16.36 25.59
CA PRO A 443 20.67 17.74 25.28
C PRO A 443 19.24 18.01 25.75
N ASP A 444 18.98 19.10 26.47
CA ASP A 444 17.65 19.42 27.01
C ASP A 444 16.54 19.35 25.95
N VAL A 445 16.80 19.88 24.76
CA VAL A 445 15.85 19.86 23.63
C VAL A 445 15.43 18.43 23.26
N TRP A 446 16.34 17.46 23.36
CA TRP A 446 16.05 16.05 23.08
C TRP A 446 15.02 15.48 24.06
N VAL A 447 15.15 15.77 25.36
CA VAL A 447 14.20 15.34 26.39
C VAL A 447 12.80 15.88 26.10
N TRP A 448 12.67 17.14 25.65
CA TRP A 448 11.37 17.72 25.29
C TRP A 448 10.76 17.14 24.01
N ILE A 449 11.58 16.80 23.01
CA ILE A 449 11.12 16.06 21.83
C ILE A 449 10.57 14.69 22.26
N MET A 450 11.31 13.95 23.11
CA MET A 450 10.90 12.63 23.59
C MET A 450 9.67 12.68 24.50
N LEU A 451 9.54 13.71 25.32
CA LEU A 451 8.34 13.95 26.13
C LEU A 451 7.12 14.20 25.24
N PHE A 452 7.23 15.10 24.26
CA PHE A 452 6.13 15.34 23.31
C PHE A 452 5.76 14.07 22.55
N ARG A 453 6.76 13.31 22.08
CA ARG A 453 6.56 12.02 21.41
C ARG A 453 5.69 11.09 22.24
N ILE A 454 6.07 10.81 23.48
CA ILE A 454 5.35 9.84 24.30
C ILE A 454 3.97 10.37 24.69
N MET A 455 3.83 11.67 24.98
CA MET A 455 2.54 12.32 25.26
C MET A 455 1.58 12.24 24.09
N ARG A 456 2.07 12.35 22.86
CA ARG A 456 1.29 12.17 21.63
C ARG A 456 0.99 10.69 21.37
N LYS A 457 1.99 9.81 21.49
CA LYS A 457 1.89 8.38 21.17
C LYS A 457 0.87 7.63 22.03
N VAL A 458 0.70 8.06 23.28
CA VAL A 458 -0.34 7.56 24.18
C VAL A 458 -1.74 7.61 23.52
N TRP A 459 -2.00 8.64 22.71
CA TRP A 459 -3.29 8.82 22.02
C TRP A 459 -3.38 8.14 20.66
N THR A 460 -2.25 7.78 20.05
CA THR A 460 -2.24 7.05 18.77
C THR A 460 -2.24 5.54 18.98
N ASN A 461 -1.49 5.06 19.98
CA ASN A 461 -1.38 3.64 20.31
C ASN A 461 -1.08 3.43 21.80
N ALA A 462 -2.14 3.54 22.60
CA ALA A 462 -2.11 3.38 24.06
C ALA A 462 -1.53 2.03 24.48
N ALA A 463 -1.87 0.95 23.77
CA ALA A 463 -1.39 -0.40 24.07
C ALA A 463 0.15 -0.51 23.97
N THR A 464 0.74 -0.04 22.86
CA THR A 464 2.21 -0.08 22.72
C THR A 464 2.91 0.84 23.71
N THR A 465 2.30 1.99 24.02
CA THR A 465 2.86 2.91 25.01
C THR A 465 2.81 2.33 26.42
N GLY A 466 1.72 1.62 26.76
CA GLY A 466 1.62 0.85 28.00
C GLY A 466 2.75 -0.16 28.13
N VAL A 467 3.11 -0.87 27.06
CA VAL A 467 4.25 -1.80 27.05
C VAL A 467 5.58 -1.07 27.27
N GLU A 468 5.82 0.05 26.59
CA GLU A 468 7.02 0.88 26.79
C GLU A 468 7.21 1.25 28.27
N ILE A 469 6.16 1.80 28.89
CA ILE A 469 6.18 2.23 30.29
C ILE A 469 6.32 1.03 31.24
N SER A 470 5.64 -0.09 30.95
CA SER A 470 5.69 -1.28 31.79
C SER A 470 7.07 -1.91 31.84
N VAL A 471 7.74 -2.01 30.68
CA VAL A 471 9.10 -2.53 30.60
C VAL A 471 10.05 -1.62 31.38
N ILE A 472 9.91 -0.29 31.26
CA ILE A 472 10.75 0.65 32.02
C ILE A 472 10.48 0.55 33.51
N PHE A 473 9.22 0.45 33.92
CA PHE A 473 8.85 0.28 35.32
C PHE A 473 9.50 -0.99 35.89
N ILE A 474 9.37 -2.13 35.21
CA ILE A 474 10.03 -3.38 35.62
C ILE A 474 11.54 -3.23 35.63
N CYS A 475 12.15 -2.68 34.57
CA CYS A 475 13.59 -2.46 34.52
C CYS A 475 14.06 -1.52 35.65
N SER A 476 13.31 -0.49 36.00
CA SER A 476 13.67 0.43 37.09
C SER A 476 13.65 -0.24 38.47
N LEU A 477 12.87 -1.31 38.64
CA LEU A 477 12.84 -2.09 39.87
C LEU A 477 14.03 -3.05 40.01
N TYR A 478 14.57 -3.56 38.89
CA TYR A 478 15.55 -4.66 38.90
C TYR A 478 16.93 -4.30 38.33
N VAL A 479 17.05 -3.26 37.50
CA VAL A 479 18.30 -2.87 36.83
C VAL A 479 18.95 -1.72 37.59
N THR A 480 20.06 -2.01 38.27
CA THR A 480 20.87 -1.03 39.00
C THR A 480 22.01 -0.44 38.18
N SER A 481 22.12 -0.79 36.90
CA SER A 481 23.20 -0.29 36.03
C SER A 481 23.12 1.24 35.89
N PRO A 482 24.21 1.98 36.16
CA PRO A 482 24.22 3.44 36.10
C PRO A 482 23.86 3.93 34.70
N GLY A 483 24.44 3.34 33.64
CA GLY A 483 24.22 3.80 32.26
C GLY A 483 22.77 3.72 31.76
N TRP A 484 21.92 2.84 32.31
CA TRP A 484 20.49 2.81 31.98
C TRP A 484 19.71 3.87 32.76
N ASN A 485 20.10 4.13 34.01
CA ASN A 485 19.44 5.07 34.90
C ASN A 485 19.89 6.53 34.72
N ASP A 486 21.01 6.76 34.01
CA ASP A 486 21.53 8.09 33.68
C ASP A 486 20.80 8.76 32.49
N ILE A 487 20.06 7.98 31.70
CA ILE A 487 19.25 8.43 30.56
C ILE A 487 17.85 8.81 31.04
N SER A 488 17.20 9.85 30.49
CA SER A 488 15.84 10.21 30.91
C SER A 488 14.82 9.10 30.64
N VAL A 489 13.77 8.98 31.48
CA VAL A 489 12.68 7.99 31.30
C VAL A 489 12.01 8.11 29.93
N VAL A 490 11.91 9.32 29.38
CA VAL A 490 11.32 9.55 28.05
C VAL A 490 12.21 9.02 26.92
N THR A 491 13.54 9.12 27.03
CA THR A 491 14.46 8.47 26.07
C THR A 491 14.44 6.96 26.23
N ARG A 492 14.36 6.44 27.46
CA ARG A 492 14.19 4.99 27.69
C ARG A 492 12.91 4.46 27.04
N CYS A 493 11.79 5.20 27.11
CA CYS A 493 10.55 4.89 26.39
C CYS A 493 10.77 4.80 24.89
N PHE A 494 11.52 5.77 24.33
CA PHE A 494 11.86 5.76 22.91
C PHE A 494 12.66 4.52 22.51
N VAL A 495 13.72 4.17 23.25
CA VAL A 495 14.58 3.01 22.95
C VAL A 495 13.80 1.70 23.04
N VAL A 496 13.05 1.49 24.13
CA VAL A 496 12.20 0.29 24.29
C VAL A 496 11.17 0.21 23.16
N GLY A 497 10.53 1.33 22.84
CA GLY A 497 9.55 1.40 21.77
C GLY A 497 10.13 1.08 20.39
N LEU A 498 11.34 1.56 20.12
CA LEU A 498 12.06 1.28 18.88
C LEU A 498 12.40 -0.20 18.78
N ILE A 499 13.01 -0.79 19.82
CA ILE A 499 13.37 -2.21 19.87
C ILE A 499 12.11 -3.07 19.71
N TRP A 500 11.04 -2.77 20.45
CA TRP A 500 9.77 -3.48 20.36
C TRP A 500 9.14 -3.41 18.96
N SER A 501 9.23 -2.27 18.29
CA SER A 501 8.76 -2.13 16.92
C SER A 501 9.59 -2.99 15.96
N ARG A 502 10.92 -2.88 15.99
CA ARG A 502 11.84 -3.58 15.08
C ARG A 502 11.81 -5.09 15.31
N ALA A 503 11.73 -5.55 16.55
CA ALA A 503 11.58 -6.97 16.88
C ALA A 503 10.30 -7.57 16.30
N ARG A 504 9.17 -6.86 16.34
CA ARG A 504 7.91 -7.34 15.73
C ARG A 504 8.01 -7.43 14.21
N VAL A 505 8.62 -6.43 13.56
CA VAL A 505 8.85 -6.46 12.10
C VAL A 505 9.74 -7.64 11.73
N PHE A 506 10.84 -7.84 12.46
CA PHE A 506 11.75 -8.97 12.29
C PHE A 506 11.05 -10.33 12.41
N CYS A 507 10.27 -10.55 13.47
CA CYS A 507 9.52 -11.79 13.66
C CYS A 507 8.50 -12.03 12.52
N ASN A 508 7.79 -10.99 12.07
CA ASN A 508 6.84 -11.11 10.96
C ASN A 508 7.55 -11.45 9.63
N MET A 509 8.74 -10.87 9.40
CA MET A 509 9.54 -11.17 8.21
C MET A 509 10.07 -12.60 8.22
N ILE A 510 10.59 -13.09 9.36
CA ILE A 510 11.00 -14.49 9.52
C ILE A 510 9.82 -15.41 9.24
N TRP A 511 8.64 -15.11 9.79
CA TRP A 511 7.45 -15.91 9.57
C TRP A 511 7.09 -15.99 8.07
N MET A 512 7.16 -14.86 7.36
CA MET A 512 6.94 -14.81 5.92
C MET A 512 7.95 -15.67 5.16
N VAL A 513 9.25 -15.55 5.47
CA VAL A 513 10.32 -16.34 4.84
C VAL A 513 10.08 -17.83 5.04
N ILE A 514 9.80 -18.26 6.27
CA ILE A 514 9.50 -19.66 6.60
C ILE A 514 8.24 -20.13 5.86
N GLY A 515 7.19 -19.32 5.82
CA GLY A 515 5.94 -19.64 5.14
C GLY A 515 6.12 -19.88 3.64
N VAL A 516 6.91 -19.03 2.96
CA VAL A 516 7.24 -19.19 1.54
C VAL A 516 8.08 -20.43 1.29
N TRP A 517 9.13 -20.66 2.10
CA TRP A 517 9.95 -21.87 2.01
C TRP A 517 9.12 -23.15 2.19
N ARG A 518 8.21 -23.17 3.17
CA ARG A 518 7.27 -24.27 3.36
C ARG A 518 6.39 -24.47 2.13
N HIS A 519 5.80 -23.40 1.60
CA HIS A 519 4.87 -23.53 0.49
C HIS A 519 5.57 -24.03 -0.78
N PHE A 520 6.77 -23.54 -1.06
CA PHE A 520 7.66 -24.06 -2.10
C PHE A 520 7.96 -25.56 -1.91
N LEU A 521 8.22 -26.00 -0.67
CA LEU A 521 8.47 -27.40 -0.38
C LEU A 521 7.22 -28.27 -0.41
N VAL A 522 6.05 -27.81 0.02
CA VAL A 522 4.84 -28.65 0.12
C VAL A 522 4.10 -28.71 -1.21
N ASN A 523 4.01 -27.59 -1.93
CA ASN A 523 3.23 -27.50 -3.16
C ASN A 523 4.05 -27.96 -4.36
N LYS A 524 3.88 -29.23 -4.75
CA LYS A 524 4.59 -29.82 -5.90
C LYS A 524 4.42 -29.01 -7.20
N LYS A 525 3.30 -28.30 -7.37
CA LYS A 525 3.04 -27.47 -8.57
C LYS A 525 3.93 -26.22 -8.66
N GLN A 526 4.50 -25.76 -7.54
CA GLN A 526 5.38 -24.60 -7.49
C GLN A 526 6.87 -24.98 -7.54
N ARG A 527 7.19 -26.29 -7.54
CA ARG A 527 8.57 -26.74 -7.63
C ARG A 527 9.04 -26.66 -9.08
N LEU A 528 10.21 -26.06 -9.26
CA LEU A 528 10.97 -26.18 -10.50
C LEU A 528 11.66 -27.56 -10.55
N ASP A 529 12.04 -28.02 -11.73
CA ASP A 529 12.74 -29.30 -11.91
C ASP A 529 14.05 -29.35 -11.12
N SER A 530 14.70 -28.19 -10.93
CA SER A 530 15.92 -28.00 -10.14
C SER A 530 15.66 -27.68 -8.65
N TRP A 531 14.52 -28.06 -8.09
CA TRP A 531 14.18 -27.76 -6.68
C TRP A 531 15.21 -28.29 -5.65
N PRO A 532 15.91 -29.43 -5.82
CA PRO A 532 16.91 -29.86 -4.84
C PRO A 532 18.10 -28.91 -4.82
N THR A 533 18.55 -28.45 -5.98
CA THR A 533 19.62 -27.46 -6.13
C THR A 533 19.23 -26.13 -5.52
N LEU A 534 17.98 -25.68 -5.73
CA LEU A 534 17.44 -24.46 -5.11
C LEU A 534 17.34 -24.59 -3.59
N LEU A 535 17.00 -25.76 -3.08
CA LEU A 535 16.98 -26.03 -1.63
C LEU A 535 18.39 -25.99 -1.04
N SER A 536 19.38 -26.65 -1.67
CA SER A 536 20.78 -26.59 -1.25
C SER A 536 21.31 -25.16 -1.25
N LEU A 537 21.02 -24.39 -2.31
CA LEU A 537 21.38 -22.98 -2.39
C LEU A 537 20.67 -22.15 -1.32
N GLY A 538 19.41 -22.45 -1.02
CA GLY A 538 18.64 -21.83 0.07
C GLY A 538 19.26 -22.02 1.44
N ILE A 539 19.67 -23.24 1.75
CA ILE A 539 20.33 -23.57 3.02
C ILE A 539 21.68 -22.83 3.10
N LEU A 540 22.46 -22.85 2.01
CA LEU A 540 23.74 -22.17 1.92
C LEU A 540 23.61 -20.64 2.07
N THR A 541 22.56 -20.05 1.49
CA THR A 541 22.29 -18.59 1.54
C THR A 541 21.43 -18.18 2.73
N SER A 542 21.07 -19.10 3.63
CA SER A 542 20.23 -18.79 4.79
C SER A 542 20.85 -17.77 5.76
N PRO A 543 22.17 -17.76 6.05
CA PRO A 543 22.76 -16.72 6.89
C PRO A 543 22.67 -15.34 6.24
N LEU A 544 22.86 -15.28 4.91
CA LEU A 544 22.70 -14.04 4.16
C LEU A 544 21.25 -13.56 4.18
N THR A 545 20.29 -14.47 4.05
CA THR A 545 18.86 -14.16 4.16
C THR A 545 18.52 -13.60 5.54
N LEU A 546 19.08 -14.14 6.61
CA LEU A 546 18.90 -13.60 7.97
C LEU A 546 19.49 -12.20 8.11
N ILE A 547 20.67 -11.93 7.54
CA ILE A 547 21.26 -10.59 7.51
C ILE A 547 20.35 -9.62 6.75
N VAL A 548 19.84 -10.02 5.59
CA VAL A 548 18.88 -9.21 4.80
C VAL A 548 17.61 -8.93 5.61
N VAL A 549 17.06 -9.92 6.32
CA VAL A 549 15.90 -9.76 7.20
C VAL A 549 16.19 -8.81 8.36
N CYS A 550 17.37 -8.90 8.99
CA CYS A 550 17.80 -7.98 10.03
C CYS A 550 17.87 -6.53 9.51
N ILE A 551 18.52 -6.31 8.38
CA ILE A 551 18.65 -4.98 7.76
C ILE A 551 17.27 -4.45 7.38
N ALA A 552 16.42 -5.28 6.77
CA ALA A 552 15.07 -4.93 6.38
C ALA A 552 14.21 -4.54 7.60
N ALA A 553 14.32 -5.27 8.71
CA ALA A 553 13.61 -4.96 9.93
C ALA A 553 14.07 -3.65 10.57
N VAL A 554 15.38 -3.37 10.56
CA VAL A 554 15.96 -2.10 11.04
C VAL A 554 15.46 -0.93 10.21
N LEU A 555 15.45 -1.06 8.89
CA LEU A 555 15.03 -0.03 7.94
C LEU A 555 13.51 0.09 7.75
N ASP A 556 12.72 -0.81 8.34
CA ASP A 556 11.28 -0.97 8.05
C ASP A 556 10.97 -1.18 6.55
N ALA A 557 11.90 -1.83 5.87
CA ALA A 557 11.83 -2.06 4.44
C ALA A 557 11.18 -3.42 4.13
N PRO A 558 10.29 -3.53 3.13
CA PRO A 558 9.69 -4.81 2.79
C PRO A 558 10.71 -5.76 2.15
N LEU A 559 10.46 -7.06 2.31
CA LEU A 559 11.23 -8.11 1.64
C LEU A 559 10.55 -8.50 0.33
N VAL A 560 11.35 -8.70 -0.72
CA VAL A 560 10.88 -9.08 -2.05
C VAL A 560 11.48 -10.43 -2.43
N PRO A 561 10.66 -11.42 -2.83
CA PRO A 561 11.18 -12.68 -3.36
C PRO A 561 11.80 -12.45 -4.74
N ILE A 562 13.03 -12.92 -4.93
CA ILE A 562 13.79 -12.78 -6.16
C ILE A 562 13.18 -13.73 -7.21
N PHE A 563 12.62 -13.17 -8.29
CA PHE A 563 11.98 -13.93 -9.38
C PHE A 563 10.87 -14.91 -8.93
N GLY A 564 10.24 -14.65 -7.78
CA GLY A 564 9.25 -15.56 -7.19
C GLY A 564 9.85 -16.83 -6.57
N LEU A 565 11.16 -16.92 -6.44
CA LEU A 565 11.87 -17.97 -5.72
C LEU A 565 11.90 -17.69 -4.21
N PRO A 566 12.15 -18.69 -3.35
CA PRO A 566 12.23 -18.50 -1.90
C PRO A 566 13.53 -17.82 -1.43
N PHE A 567 14.15 -17.00 -2.29
CA PHE A 567 15.28 -16.13 -1.96
C PHE A 567 14.77 -14.70 -1.81
N PHE A 568 15.19 -14.01 -0.76
CA PHE A 568 14.67 -12.69 -0.46
C PHE A 568 15.74 -11.62 -0.61
N TRP A 569 15.31 -10.47 -1.13
CA TRP A 569 16.09 -9.26 -1.18
C TRP A 569 15.37 -8.13 -0.44
N ILE A 570 16.13 -7.13 -0.01
CA ILE A 570 15.58 -5.93 0.59
C ILE A 570 15.06 -4.97 -0.48
N SER A 571 13.84 -4.49 -0.31
CA SER A 571 13.27 -3.41 -1.12
C SER A 571 13.60 -2.06 -0.49
N PHE A 572 13.27 -0.97 -1.17
CA PHE A 572 13.33 0.36 -0.56
C PHE A 572 12.30 0.55 0.57
N PRO A 573 12.64 1.32 1.63
CA PRO A 573 11.67 1.76 2.63
C PRO A 573 10.58 2.62 1.97
N ARG A 574 9.33 2.39 2.36
CA ARG A 574 8.18 3.02 1.71
C ARG A 574 7.19 3.56 2.73
N ILE A 575 6.53 4.65 2.35
CA ILE A 575 5.45 5.29 3.12
C ILE A 575 4.38 4.24 3.45
N ALA A 576 3.90 4.20 4.70
CA ALA A 576 2.88 3.23 5.11
C ALA A 576 1.57 3.45 4.35
N ARG A 577 1.28 4.72 3.99
CA ARG A 577 0.22 5.13 3.08
C ARG A 577 0.72 5.21 1.63
N PHE A 578 1.27 4.10 1.11
CA PHE A 578 1.86 4.00 -0.25
C PHE A 578 0.91 4.39 -1.41
N TRP A 579 -0.39 4.56 -1.15
CA TRP A 579 -1.37 4.96 -2.14
C TRP A 579 -2.14 6.17 -1.62
N SER A 580 -1.56 7.34 -1.79
CA SER A 580 -2.20 8.60 -1.42
C SER A 580 -3.34 8.89 -2.39
N PHE A 581 -4.57 8.73 -1.91
CA PHE A 581 -5.64 9.69 -2.18
C PHE A 581 -5.98 10.04 -3.64
N SER A 582 -5.60 9.22 -4.63
CA SER A 582 -6.33 9.26 -5.87
C SER A 582 -7.73 8.75 -5.53
N ILE A 583 -8.67 9.69 -5.35
CA ILE A 583 -10.02 9.55 -5.87
C ILE A 583 -9.90 9.45 -7.41
N SER A 584 -9.08 8.52 -7.89
CA SER A 584 -9.41 7.77 -9.06
C SER A 584 -10.55 6.93 -8.53
N GLU A 585 -11.77 7.45 -8.61
CA GLU A 585 -12.86 6.59 -9.04
C GLU A 585 -12.24 5.70 -10.11
N SER A 586 -11.98 4.44 -9.77
CA SER A 586 -11.67 3.44 -10.78
C SER A 586 -12.65 3.71 -11.92
N PRO A 587 -12.20 3.82 -13.17
CA PRO A 587 -13.07 4.20 -14.28
C PRO A 587 -14.37 3.43 -14.13
N PRO A 588 -15.54 4.12 -14.17
CA PRO A 588 -16.81 3.55 -13.74
C PRO A 588 -17.01 2.21 -14.45
N SER A 589 -16.83 1.15 -13.71
CA SER A 589 -16.94 -0.24 -14.14
C SER A 589 -18.00 -0.90 -13.29
N ALA A 590 -18.65 -1.93 -13.83
CA ALA A 590 -19.64 -2.70 -13.09
C ALA A 590 -19.08 -3.18 -11.74
N ASP A 591 -17.82 -3.61 -11.72
CA ASP A 591 -17.10 -4.03 -10.52
C ASP A 591 -16.98 -2.89 -9.50
N SER A 592 -16.56 -1.70 -9.95
CA SER A 592 -16.43 -0.54 -9.05
C SER A 592 -17.73 -0.15 -8.37
N THR A 593 -18.88 -0.27 -9.06
CA THR A 593 -20.22 0.00 -8.51
C THR A 593 -20.62 -1.05 -7.47
N LEU A 594 -20.28 -2.32 -7.69
CA LEU A 594 -20.55 -3.39 -6.72
C LEU A 594 -19.71 -3.18 -5.45
N TYR A 595 -18.43 -2.87 -5.58
CA TYR A 595 -17.56 -2.57 -4.44
C TYR A 595 -17.95 -1.28 -3.71
N SER A 596 -18.38 -0.23 -4.42
CA SER A 596 -18.85 1.01 -3.79
C SER A 596 -20.13 0.78 -2.98
N SER A 597 -21.02 -0.11 -3.43
CA SER A 597 -22.23 -0.49 -2.69
C SER A 597 -21.95 -1.30 -1.42
N LEU A 598 -20.90 -2.15 -1.44
CA LEU A 598 -20.48 -2.95 -0.30
C LEU A 598 -19.75 -2.14 0.79
N ALA A 599 -19.07 -1.06 0.40
CA ALA A 599 -18.19 -0.32 1.29
C ALA A 599 -18.89 0.28 2.53
N PRO A 600 -20.01 1.04 2.42
CA PRO A 600 -20.67 1.61 3.60
C PRO A 600 -21.15 0.58 4.65
N PRO A 601 -21.89 -0.49 4.28
CA PRO A 601 -22.37 -1.46 5.27
C PRO A 601 -21.20 -2.29 5.85
N LEU A 602 -20.17 -2.59 5.06
CA LEU A 602 -18.95 -3.23 5.55
C LEU A 602 -18.22 -2.35 6.58
N LEU A 603 -18.05 -1.06 6.30
CA LEU A 603 -17.39 -0.13 7.22
C LEU A 603 -18.19 0.05 8.51
N LYS A 604 -19.52 0.04 8.44
CA LYS A 604 -20.40 0.05 9.62
C LYS A 604 -20.16 -1.17 10.49
N GLU A 605 -20.16 -2.38 9.92
CA GLU A 605 -19.95 -3.60 10.71
C GLU A 605 -18.52 -3.72 11.22
N LEU A 606 -17.53 -3.33 10.42
CA LEU A 606 -16.15 -3.21 10.87
C LEU A 606 -16.04 -2.26 12.06
N SER A 607 -16.67 -1.09 12.02
CA SER A 607 -16.63 -0.13 13.14
C SER A 607 -17.18 -0.72 14.44
N ARG A 608 -18.25 -1.54 14.36
CA ARG A 608 -18.83 -2.25 15.51
C ARG A 608 -17.84 -3.27 16.10
N GLN A 609 -17.13 -3.99 15.26
CA GLN A 609 -16.16 -5.03 15.66
C GLN A 609 -14.76 -4.46 15.97
N CYS A 610 -14.47 -3.21 15.58
CA CYS A 610 -13.16 -2.58 15.76
C CYS A 610 -12.78 -2.42 17.22
N ILE A 611 -13.77 -2.16 18.09
CA ILE A 611 -13.58 -1.95 19.53
C ILE A 611 -13.04 -3.22 20.22
N SER A 612 -13.38 -4.41 19.71
CA SER A 612 -12.99 -5.70 20.31
C SER A 612 -11.83 -6.40 19.60
N HIS A 613 -11.73 -6.31 18.27
CA HIS A 613 -10.82 -7.17 17.48
C HIS A 613 -9.73 -6.44 16.69
N PHE A 614 -9.99 -5.22 16.20
CA PHE A 614 -9.08 -4.54 15.26
C PHE A 614 -8.25 -3.41 15.88
N SER A 615 -8.56 -2.97 17.10
CA SER A 615 -7.90 -1.82 17.72
C SER A 615 -6.40 -2.02 18.02
N SER A 616 -5.93 -3.26 18.04
CA SER A 616 -4.51 -3.60 18.30
C SER A 616 -3.69 -3.84 17.02
N ALA A 617 -4.30 -3.77 15.85
CA ALA A 617 -3.63 -4.12 14.61
C ALA A 617 -2.59 -3.06 14.22
N PRO A 618 -1.35 -3.45 13.88
CA PRO A 618 -0.31 -2.49 13.53
C PRO A 618 -0.63 -1.80 12.20
N LEU A 619 -0.11 -0.60 12.03
CA LEU A 619 -0.20 0.16 10.79
C LEU A 619 0.29 -0.68 9.61
N GLY A 620 -0.42 -0.63 8.48
CA GLY A 620 -0.09 -1.39 7.27
C GLY A 620 -0.59 -2.84 7.26
N THR A 621 -1.21 -3.34 8.34
CA THR A 621 -1.86 -4.66 8.33
C THR A 621 -2.92 -4.70 7.24
N THR A 622 -2.86 -5.74 6.40
CA THR A 622 -3.81 -5.97 5.32
C THR A 622 -4.60 -7.22 5.63
N TYR A 623 -5.92 -7.09 5.66
CA TYR A 623 -6.86 -8.19 5.76
C TYR A 623 -7.44 -8.48 4.39
N ILE A 624 -7.84 -9.72 4.21
CA ILE A 624 -8.58 -10.16 3.03
C ILE A 624 -9.99 -10.47 3.50
N ALA A 625 -10.98 -9.85 2.86
CA ALA A 625 -12.37 -10.24 3.01
C ALA A 625 -12.87 -10.83 1.69
N ARG A 626 -13.79 -11.77 1.80
CA ARG A 626 -14.19 -12.66 0.73
C ARG A 626 -15.68 -12.91 0.85
N GLN A 627 -16.39 -12.70 -0.24
CA GLN A 627 -17.84 -12.89 -0.37
C GLN A 627 -18.16 -13.34 -1.80
N GLU A 628 -18.72 -14.54 -1.99
CA GLU A 628 -19.21 -15.07 -3.29
C GLU A 628 -18.22 -15.06 -4.48
N SER A 629 -18.11 -13.98 -5.25
CA SER A 629 -17.09 -13.78 -6.29
C SER A 629 -16.10 -12.65 -5.94
N ARG A 630 -16.46 -11.84 -4.93
CA ARG A 630 -15.69 -10.69 -4.48
C ARG A 630 -14.57 -11.13 -3.55
N ILE A 631 -13.38 -10.63 -3.86
CA ILE A 631 -12.24 -10.60 -2.95
C ILE A 631 -11.87 -9.14 -2.75
N LEU A 632 -11.66 -8.73 -1.50
CA LEU A 632 -11.34 -7.36 -1.16
C LEU A 632 -10.18 -7.31 -0.15
N PHE A 633 -9.28 -6.36 -0.35
CA PHE A 633 -8.23 -6.05 0.60
C PHE A 633 -8.65 -4.88 1.49
N ILE A 634 -8.65 -5.11 2.80
CA ILE A 634 -8.87 -4.10 3.83
C ILE A 634 -7.52 -3.80 4.46
N ARG A 635 -6.91 -2.67 4.12
CA ARG A 635 -5.63 -2.26 4.70
C ARG A 635 -5.83 -1.18 5.74
N ILE A 636 -5.30 -1.37 6.95
CA ILE A 636 -5.27 -0.32 7.97
C ILE A 636 -4.22 0.72 7.57
N ILE A 637 -4.71 1.91 7.25
CA ILE A 637 -3.92 3.08 6.87
C ILE A 637 -3.44 3.81 8.14
N SER A 638 -4.36 4.08 9.06
CA SER A 638 -4.02 4.62 10.38
C SER A 638 -4.97 4.16 11.47
N SER A 639 -4.44 4.15 12.68
CA SER A 639 -5.18 3.93 13.91
C SER A 639 -5.01 5.15 14.80
N ASN A 640 -6.11 5.66 15.33
CA ASN A 640 -6.13 6.61 16.44
C ASN A 640 -7.20 6.17 17.45
N GLN A 641 -7.28 6.84 18.60
CA GLN A 641 -8.31 6.53 19.59
C GLN A 641 -9.74 6.76 19.08
N GLU A 642 -9.93 7.65 18.11
CA GLU A 642 -11.24 7.98 17.55
C GLU A 642 -11.70 6.99 16.47
N GLY A 643 -10.81 6.11 16.01
CA GLY A 643 -11.16 5.05 15.06
C GLY A 643 -10.01 4.59 14.16
N LEU A 644 -10.40 3.87 13.11
CA LEU A 644 -9.48 3.38 12.09
C LEU A 644 -9.78 4.04 10.76
N ILE A 645 -8.72 4.36 10.02
CA ILE A 645 -8.80 4.71 8.60
C ILE A 645 -8.33 3.49 7.82
N VAL A 646 -9.17 2.99 6.93
CA VAL A 646 -8.89 1.79 6.12
C VAL A 646 -8.94 2.10 4.63
N SER A 647 -8.08 1.44 3.86
CA SER A 647 -8.15 1.38 2.40
C SER A 647 -8.90 0.13 2.01
N LEU A 648 -9.97 0.28 1.23
CA LEU A 648 -10.69 -0.84 0.62
C LEU A 648 -10.28 -0.94 -0.84
N ARG A 649 -9.89 -2.14 -1.28
CA ARG A 649 -9.56 -2.42 -2.68
C ARG A 649 -10.20 -3.72 -3.14
N GLY A 650 -11.06 -3.62 -4.15
CA GLY A 650 -11.60 -4.79 -4.84
C GLY A 650 -10.59 -5.38 -5.82
N LEU A 651 -10.63 -6.70 -6.00
CA LEU A 651 -10.02 -7.39 -7.14
C LEU A 651 -11.01 -7.45 -8.31
N GLU A 652 -10.50 -7.72 -9.51
CA GLU A 652 -11.33 -7.89 -10.71
C GLU A 652 -12.33 -9.05 -10.54
N LEU A 653 -13.60 -8.85 -10.88
CA LEU A 653 -14.65 -9.86 -10.75
C LEU A 653 -14.68 -10.85 -11.92
N GLN A 654 -14.02 -10.52 -13.04
CA GLN A 654 -13.96 -11.40 -14.21
C GLN A 654 -13.14 -12.66 -13.89
N GLY A 655 -13.82 -13.80 -13.87
CA GLY A 655 -13.24 -15.09 -13.51
C GLY A 655 -12.27 -15.61 -14.56
N THR A 656 -11.01 -15.21 -14.48
CA THR A 656 -9.93 -16.02 -15.04
C THR A 656 -9.80 -17.31 -14.21
N SER A 657 -9.38 -18.41 -14.83
CA SER A 657 -9.27 -19.71 -14.15
C SER A 657 -8.38 -19.67 -12.90
N CYS A 658 -7.44 -18.72 -12.80
CA CYS A 658 -6.63 -18.50 -11.61
C CYS A 658 -7.42 -17.92 -10.43
N HIS A 659 -8.34 -16.97 -10.64
CA HIS A 659 -9.13 -16.40 -9.54
C HIS A 659 -10.10 -17.40 -8.91
N ALA A 660 -10.60 -18.36 -9.69
CA ALA A 660 -11.42 -19.46 -9.16
C ALA A 660 -10.61 -20.39 -8.25
N VAL A 661 -9.32 -20.62 -8.54
CA VAL A 661 -8.43 -21.43 -7.70
C VAL A 661 -8.08 -20.69 -6.42
N GLU A 662 -7.80 -19.38 -6.50
CA GLU A 662 -7.54 -18.52 -5.33
C GLU A 662 -8.77 -18.42 -4.41
N GLY A 663 -9.95 -18.21 -4.99
CA GLY A 663 -11.23 -18.19 -4.28
C GLY A 663 -11.50 -19.51 -3.55
N ARG A 664 -11.35 -20.65 -4.23
CA ARG A 664 -11.50 -21.98 -3.58
C ARG A 664 -10.51 -22.19 -2.43
N ALA A 665 -9.26 -21.76 -2.58
CA ALA A 665 -8.28 -21.88 -1.51
C ALA A 665 -8.66 -21.04 -0.27
N LEU A 666 -9.30 -19.88 -0.47
CA LEU A 666 -9.86 -19.08 0.63
C LEU A 666 -11.07 -19.76 1.26
N ASP A 667 -11.97 -20.29 0.43
CA ASP A 667 -13.19 -20.97 0.87
C ASP A 667 -12.84 -22.23 1.69
N ASP A 668 -11.83 -23.01 1.28
CA ASP A 668 -11.28 -24.13 2.06
C ASP A 668 -10.79 -23.70 3.45
N VAL A 669 -10.11 -22.55 3.55
CA VAL A 669 -9.61 -22.02 4.83
C VAL A 669 -10.77 -21.63 5.74
N PHE A 670 -11.83 -21.05 5.17
CA PHE A 670 -13.01 -20.62 5.90
C PHE A 670 -13.87 -21.78 6.37
N GLU A 671 -14.15 -22.77 5.51
CA GLU A 671 -14.92 -23.96 5.87
C GLU A 671 -14.27 -24.66 7.07
N ASN A 672 -12.95 -24.81 7.05
CA ASN A 672 -12.22 -25.47 8.12
C ASN A 672 -12.36 -24.80 9.51
N VAL A 673 -12.65 -23.49 9.57
CA VAL A 673 -12.73 -22.75 10.84
C VAL A 673 -14.16 -22.37 11.22
N PHE A 674 -14.97 -21.89 10.28
CA PHE A 674 -16.32 -21.41 10.58
C PHE A 674 -17.38 -22.51 10.56
N SER A 675 -17.19 -23.63 9.84
CA SER A 675 -18.14 -24.76 9.84
C SER A 675 -17.88 -25.79 10.97
N SER A 676 -16.61 -25.88 11.40
CA SER A 676 -16.15 -26.82 12.41
C SER A 676 -16.51 -26.33 13.83
N THR A 677 -17.69 -26.70 14.32
CA THR A 677 -18.09 -26.46 15.72
C THR A 677 -17.39 -27.37 16.74
N ARG A 678 -16.66 -28.41 16.30
CA ARG A 678 -16.11 -29.47 17.17
C ARG A 678 -14.59 -29.57 17.26
N SER A 679 -13.82 -29.06 16.30
CA SER A 679 -12.34 -29.10 16.39
C SER A 679 -11.81 -27.93 17.18
N VAL A 680 -10.99 -28.18 18.20
CA VAL A 680 -10.17 -27.18 18.91
C VAL A 680 -8.87 -26.88 18.15
N TRP A 681 -8.51 -27.71 17.17
CA TRP A 681 -7.25 -27.65 16.44
C TRP A 681 -7.45 -27.09 15.04
N ASN A 682 -6.75 -26.01 14.72
CA ASN A 682 -6.80 -25.39 13.41
C ASN A 682 -5.94 -26.21 12.45
N LYS A 683 -6.56 -26.89 11.48
CA LYS A 683 -5.83 -27.67 10.47
C LYS A 683 -4.91 -26.80 9.59
N ASN A 684 -5.24 -25.53 9.44
CA ASN A 684 -4.51 -24.56 8.62
C ASN A 684 -3.66 -23.59 9.46
N TRP A 685 -3.16 -24.03 10.62
CA TRP A 685 -2.39 -23.17 11.54
C TRP A 685 -1.08 -22.61 10.95
N TRP A 686 -0.50 -23.28 9.95
CA TRP A 686 0.64 -22.79 9.16
C TRP A 686 0.25 -22.01 7.91
N SER A 687 -1.04 -21.81 7.64
CA SER A 687 -1.47 -20.98 6.53
C SER A 687 -1.08 -19.53 6.78
N ALA A 688 -0.62 -18.84 5.72
CA ALA A 688 -0.44 -17.39 5.75
C ALA A 688 -1.77 -16.65 5.95
N LEU A 689 -2.87 -17.30 5.60
CA LEU A 689 -4.23 -16.81 5.75
C LEU A 689 -4.85 -17.41 7.00
N GLN A 690 -5.25 -16.55 7.93
CA GLN A 690 -5.97 -16.97 9.13
C GLN A 690 -7.32 -16.27 9.21
N PRO A 691 -8.41 -17.02 9.37
CA PRO A 691 -9.74 -16.44 9.52
C PRO A 691 -9.84 -15.73 10.88
N ILE A 692 -10.35 -14.50 10.85
CA ILE A 692 -10.42 -13.62 12.02
C ILE A 692 -11.85 -13.49 12.52
N ALA A 693 -12.77 -13.12 11.62
CA ALA A 693 -14.16 -12.85 11.95
C ALA A 693 -15.06 -13.11 10.73
N LEU A 694 -16.32 -13.43 11.02
CA LEU A 694 -17.42 -13.43 10.05
C LEU A 694 -18.21 -12.14 10.27
N LEU A 695 -18.44 -11.37 9.20
CA LEU A 695 -19.18 -10.12 9.23
C LEU A 695 -20.47 -10.28 8.43
N GLU A 696 -21.60 -9.97 9.06
CA GLU A 696 -22.89 -9.93 8.39
C GLU A 696 -23.10 -8.55 7.78
N VAL A 697 -23.15 -8.49 6.44
CA VAL A 697 -23.22 -7.25 5.68
C VAL A 697 -24.34 -7.33 4.65
N GLU A 698 -25.24 -6.36 4.67
CA GLU A 698 -26.29 -6.22 3.67
C GLU A 698 -25.70 -5.64 2.37
N THR A 699 -25.72 -6.41 1.29
CA THR A 699 -25.15 -6.01 -0.01
C THR A 699 -25.78 -6.83 -1.14
N TYR A 700 -25.61 -6.39 -2.38
CA TYR A 700 -26.09 -7.12 -3.55
C TYR A 700 -25.29 -8.40 -3.78
N SER A 701 -25.95 -9.50 -4.14
CA SER A 701 -25.31 -10.74 -4.62
C SER A 701 -25.08 -10.65 -6.14
N ASP A 702 -23.95 -11.17 -6.62
CA ASP A 702 -23.66 -11.33 -8.06
C ASP A 702 -23.78 -12.80 -8.49
N SER A 703 -24.47 -13.61 -7.70
CA SER A 703 -24.71 -15.01 -8.02
C SER A 703 -25.58 -15.14 -9.28
N ARG A 704 -24.94 -15.39 -10.42
CA ARG A 704 -25.61 -15.80 -11.65
C ARG A 704 -25.98 -17.26 -11.53
N MET A 705 -27.20 -17.55 -11.09
CA MET A 705 -27.72 -18.90 -11.16
C MET A 705 -28.02 -19.23 -12.62
N SER A 706 -27.23 -20.14 -13.21
CA SER A 706 -27.63 -20.77 -14.46
C SER A 706 -28.83 -21.65 -14.15
N MET A 707 -30.01 -21.22 -14.61
CA MET A 707 -31.22 -22.05 -14.55
C MET A 707 -31.22 -23.13 -15.64
N ALA A 708 -30.18 -23.18 -16.49
CA ALA A 708 -30.00 -24.24 -17.47
C ALA A 708 -29.86 -25.60 -16.75
N GLY A 709 -30.60 -26.60 -17.20
CA GLY A 709 -30.73 -27.90 -16.52
C GLY A 709 -31.78 -27.94 -15.40
N ILE A 710 -32.19 -26.81 -14.81
CA ILE A 710 -33.40 -26.74 -13.96
C ILE A 710 -34.61 -26.45 -14.85
N ILE A 711 -34.55 -25.40 -15.67
CA ILE A 711 -35.58 -25.09 -16.67
C ILE A 711 -35.59 -26.18 -17.72
N ASP A 712 -34.42 -26.64 -18.20
CA ASP A 712 -34.34 -27.64 -19.27
C ASP A 712 -34.67 -29.06 -18.80
N ASN A 713 -34.83 -29.27 -17.49
CA ASN A 713 -35.26 -30.57 -16.98
C ASN A 713 -36.66 -30.88 -17.54
N PRO A 714 -36.85 -32.00 -18.26
CA PRO A 714 -38.13 -32.33 -18.88
C PRO A 714 -39.27 -32.41 -17.86
N ASP A 715 -39.01 -32.78 -16.61
CA ASP A 715 -40.02 -32.82 -15.55
C ASP A 715 -40.42 -31.42 -15.07
N ASN A 716 -39.51 -30.46 -15.12
CA ASN A 716 -39.80 -29.06 -14.79
C ASN A 716 -40.53 -28.35 -15.94
N LEU A 717 -40.13 -28.57 -17.20
CA LEU A 717 -40.85 -28.07 -18.39
C LEU A 717 -42.30 -28.56 -18.41
N ARG A 718 -42.53 -29.84 -18.11
CA ARG A 718 -43.88 -30.42 -18.00
C ARG A 718 -44.72 -29.75 -16.90
N LYS A 719 -44.10 -29.30 -15.81
CA LYS A 719 -44.78 -28.61 -14.70
C LYS A 719 -44.95 -27.11 -14.94
N LEU A 720 -44.08 -26.50 -15.74
CA LEU A 720 -44.02 -25.05 -15.97
C LEU A 720 -45.33 -24.52 -16.53
N GLY A 721 -45.92 -25.18 -17.53
CA GLY A 721 -47.20 -24.75 -18.11
C GLY A 721 -48.34 -24.75 -17.08
N GLY A 722 -48.39 -25.76 -16.21
CA GLY A 722 -49.38 -25.83 -15.14
C GLY A 722 -49.17 -24.79 -14.03
N LEU A 723 -47.91 -24.49 -13.68
CA LEU A 723 -47.56 -23.46 -12.69
C LEU A 723 -47.78 -22.05 -13.24
N PHE A 724 -47.44 -21.80 -14.51
CA PHE A 724 -47.69 -20.54 -15.19
C PHE A 724 -49.18 -20.24 -15.24
N PHE A 725 -50.01 -21.21 -15.65
CA PHE A 725 -51.46 -21.05 -15.66
C PHE A 725 -52.03 -20.77 -14.25
N LYS A 726 -51.58 -21.52 -13.23
CA LYS A 726 -52.00 -21.30 -11.84
C LYS A 726 -51.60 -19.92 -11.31
N ASN A 727 -50.38 -19.47 -11.59
CA ASN A 727 -49.88 -18.16 -11.17
C ASN A 727 -50.56 -17.01 -11.94
N LEU A 728 -50.88 -17.22 -13.21
CA LEU A 728 -51.64 -16.26 -14.03
C LEU A 728 -53.07 -16.11 -13.49
N VAL A 729 -53.75 -17.22 -13.20
CA VAL A 729 -55.09 -17.20 -12.57
C VAL A 729 -55.02 -16.54 -11.20
N TRP A 730 -53.99 -16.81 -10.39
CA TRP A 730 -53.80 -16.18 -9.07
C TRP A 730 -53.52 -14.67 -9.17
N LEU A 731 -52.70 -14.22 -10.12
CA LEU A 731 -52.43 -12.79 -10.35
C LEU A 731 -53.66 -12.04 -10.86
N LEU A 732 -54.43 -12.66 -11.78
CA LEU A 732 -55.71 -12.13 -12.25
C LEU A 732 -56.73 -12.06 -11.09
N TRP A 733 -56.77 -13.08 -10.23
CA TRP A 733 -57.59 -13.09 -9.02
C TRP A 733 -57.18 -12.03 -7.98
N LYS A 734 -55.87 -11.78 -7.82
CA LYS A 734 -55.36 -10.77 -6.88
C LYS A 734 -55.63 -9.33 -7.33
N ASN A 735 -55.62 -9.07 -8.63
CA ASN A 735 -55.78 -7.73 -9.19
C ASN A 735 -57.23 -7.35 -9.52
N VAL A 736 -58.11 -8.34 -9.63
CA VAL A 736 -59.55 -8.11 -9.81
C VAL A 736 -60.21 -8.63 -8.55
N ASP A 737 -60.69 -7.73 -7.69
CA ASP A 737 -61.18 -7.90 -6.31
C ASP A 737 -62.36 -8.91 -6.16
N PHE A 738 -62.18 -10.14 -6.64
CA PHE A 738 -63.20 -11.17 -6.76
C PHE A 738 -63.17 -12.08 -5.53
N SER A 739 -64.32 -12.16 -4.84
CA SER A 739 -64.54 -13.02 -3.68
C SER A 739 -64.22 -14.49 -3.99
N TYR A 740 -63.29 -15.07 -3.20
CA TYR A 740 -62.85 -16.47 -3.24
C TYR A 740 -64.01 -17.47 -3.24
N GLU A 741 -65.12 -17.15 -2.56
CA GLU A 741 -66.31 -17.99 -2.43
C GLU A 741 -67.01 -18.23 -3.79
N MET A 742 -66.98 -17.29 -4.73
CA MET A 742 -67.62 -17.45 -6.05
C MET A 742 -66.84 -18.34 -7.02
N TRP A 743 -65.52 -18.42 -6.88
CA TRP A 743 -64.66 -19.16 -7.80
C TRP A 743 -64.39 -20.59 -7.36
N LYS A 744 -64.40 -20.84 -6.05
CA LYS A 744 -64.18 -22.16 -5.44
C LYS A 744 -65.13 -23.23 -5.97
N ASP A 745 -66.38 -22.86 -6.25
CA ASP A 745 -67.44 -23.77 -6.67
C ASP A 745 -67.81 -23.64 -8.17
N SER A 746 -67.07 -22.84 -8.95
CA SER A 746 -67.25 -22.76 -10.40
C SER A 746 -66.70 -24.04 -11.04
N PRO A 747 -67.54 -24.88 -11.67
CA PRO A 747 -67.11 -26.15 -12.20
C PRO A 747 -66.35 -25.88 -13.50
N LEU A 748 -65.03 -25.70 -13.41
CA LEU A 748 -64.15 -25.79 -14.57
C LEU A 748 -64.06 -27.27 -14.95
N PRO A 749 -64.76 -27.71 -16.02
CA PRO A 749 -64.78 -29.12 -16.39
C PRO A 749 -63.34 -29.53 -16.71
N ARG A 750 -62.91 -30.69 -16.19
CA ARG A 750 -61.58 -31.25 -16.47
C ARG A 750 -61.30 -31.36 -17.96
N GLU A 751 -62.32 -31.39 -18.81
CA GLU A 751 -62.22 -31.37 -20.28
C GLU A 751 -61.81 -30.02 -20.86
N ILE A 752 -62.19 -28.89 -20.26
CA ILE A 752 -61.76 -27.54 -20.71
C ILE A 752 -60.31 -27.28 -20.29
N LEU A 753 -59.93 -27.70 -19.08
CA LEU A 753 -58.54 -27.71 -18.62
C LEU A 753 -57.66 -28.63 -19.48
N ARG A 754 -58.17 -29.82 -19.87
CA ARG A 754 -57.49 -30.73 -20.80
C ARG A 754 -57.48 -30.22 -22.24
N MET A 755 -58.49 -29.47 -22.69
CA MET A 755 -58.51 -28.83 -24.02
C MET A 755 -57.53 -27.66 -24.09
N GLY A 756 -57.46 -26.81 -23.06
CA GLY A 756 -56.45 -25.77 -22.93
C GLY A 756 -55.03 -26.34 -22.87
N GLN A 757 -54.81 -27.43 -22.11
CA GLN A 757 -53.55 -28.18 -22.11
C GLN A 757 -53.25 -28.92 -23.43
N ARG A 758 -54.27 -29.32 -24.20
CA ARG A 758 -54.09 -29.98 -25.51
C ARG A 758 -53.85 -28.99 -26.63
N GLN A 759 -54.36 -27.77 -26.56
CA GLN A 759 -54.12 -26.74 -27.57
C GLN A 759 -52.82 -25.96 -27.30
N PHE A 760 -52.34 -26.00 -26.05
CA PHE A 760 -51.08 -25.44 -25.60
C PHE A 760 -50.24 -26.53 -24.91
N PRO A 761 -49.56 -27.43 -25.67
CA PRO A 761 -48.42 -27.07 -26.51
C PRO A 761 -48.47 -27.74 -27.91
N VAL A 762 -49.64 -27.80 -28.55
CA VAL A 762 -49.74 -28.37 -29.91
C VAL A 762 -49.29 -27.37 -30.96
N LEU A 763 -49.57 -26.07 -30.82
CA LEU A 763 -49.04 -25.05 -31.75
C LEU A 763 -47.52 -24.85 -31.58
N TRP A 764 -47.00 -24.94 -30.34
CA TRP A 764 -45.55 -24.95 -30.07
C TRP A 764 -44.89 -26.25 -30.54
N GLY A 765 -45.54 -27.40 -30.33
CA GLY A 765 -45.10 -28.69 -30.86
C GLY A 765 -45.11 -28.75 -32.39
N GLN A 766 -46.10 -28.12 -33.04
CA GLN A 766 -46.19 -27.96 -34.49
C GLN A 766 -45.18 -26.94 -35.02
N HIS A 767 -44.85 -25.89 -34.25
CA HIS A 767 -43.79 -24.94 -34.58
C HIS A 767 -42.40 -25.58 -34.49
N LEU A 768 -42.13 -26.37 -33.43
CA LEU A 768 -40.93 -27.18 -33.29
C LEU A 768 -40.87 -28.28 -34.36
N GLN A 769 -41.99 -28.96 -34.66
CA GLN A 769 -42.08 -29.90 -35.77
C GLN A 769 -41.78 -29.21 -37.10
N ALA A 770 -42.38 -28.06 -37.41
CA ALA A 770 -42.12 -27.32 -38.64
C ALA A 770 -40.66 -26.82 -38.79
N GLN A 771 -39.94 -26.60 -37.68
CA GLN A 771 -38.52 -26.26 -37.71
C GLN A 771 -37.58 -27.48 -37.70
N VAL A 772 -38.04 -28.64 -37.24
CA VAL A 772 -37.25 -29.89 -37.15
C VAL A 772 -37.56 -30.87 -38.31
N LEU A 773 -38.64 -30.64 -39.07
CA LEU A 773 -39.11 -31.50 -40.18
C LEU A 773 -38.37 -31.45 -41.54
N PRO A 774 -37.17 -30.86 -41.74
CA PRO A 774 -36.41 -31.20 -42.94
C PRO A 774 -35.78 -32.60 -42.90
N LEU A 775 -35.87 -33.34 -41.79
CA LEU A 775 -35.01 -34.51 -41.54
C LEU A 775 -35.72 -35.87 -41.35
N TYR A 776 -37.06 -35.95 -41.37
CA TYR A 776 -37.74 -37.20 -40.99
C TYR A 776 -39.08 -37.46 -41.71
N ASP A 777 -39.21 -37.02 -42.97
CA ASP A 777 -40.45 -37.17 -43.77
C ASP A 777 -40.55 -38.50 -44.55
N GLU A 778 -39.76 -39.51 -44.20
CA GLU A 778 -39.94 -40.89 -44.68
C GLU A 778 -40.32 -41.79 -43.51
N LEU A 779 -41.61 -41.87 -43.16
CA LEU A 779 -42.33 -43.12 -42.81
C LEU A 779 -43.67 -42.85 -42.10
N SER A 780 -44.75 -43.09 -42.86
CA SER A 780 -46.04 -43.67 -42.44
C SER A 780 -47.05 -42.87 -41.60
N MET A 781 -48.08 -42.40 -42.32
CA MET A 781 -49.53 -42.53 -42.11
C MET A 781 -50.11 -43.12 -40.79
N GLN A 782 -51.21 -42.47 -40.36
CA GLN A 782 -52.58 -43.01 -40.12
C GLN A 782 -53.20 -42.80 -38.72
N GLN A 783 -54.49 -42.40 -38.75
CA GLN A 783 -55.55 -42.39 -37.69
C GLN A 783 -55.53 -41.23 -36.66
N SER A 784 -56.63 -40.60 -36.21
CA SER A 784 -58.10 -40.61 -36.47
C SER A 784 -58.66 -39.42 -35.65
N GLY A 785 -59.44 -38.46 -36.18
CA GLY A 785 -60.91 -38.54 -36.28
C GLY A 785 -61.67 -38.10 -35.01
N MET A 786 -61.90 -36.79 -34.79
CA MET A 786 -63.00 -36.28 -33.94
C MET A 786 -63.39 -34.84 -34.35
N SER A 787 -64.67 -34.63 -34.70
CA SER A 787 -65.21 -33.36 -35.23
C SER A 787 -65.67 -32.40 -34.11
N LEU A 788 -65.33 -31.12 -34.28
CA LEU A 788 -65.33 -30.04 -33.28
C LEU A 788 -66.69 -29.30 -33.13
N ARG A 789 -67.84 -29.95 -33.36
CA ARG A 789 -69.14 -29.25 -33.55
C ARG A 789 -70.04 -29.08 -32.31
N HIS A 790 -69.59 -29.35 -31.09
CA HIS A 790 -70.46 -29.22 -29.90
C HIS A 790 -69.89 -28.40 -28.73
N LEU A 791 -68.98 -27.45 -28.97
CA LEU A 791 -68.62 -26.46 -27.94
C LEU A 791 -69.49 -25.20 -28.07
N VAL A 792 -70.52 -25.11 -27.22
CA VAL A 792 -71.22 -23.84 -26.99
C VAL A 792 -70.30 -22.95 -26.16
N ILE A 793 -69.62 -22.01 -26.82
CA ILE A 793 -68.74 -21.03 -26.19
C ILE A 793 -69.62 -20.03 -25.43
N ARG A 794 -69.47 -19.93 -24.11
CA ARG A 794 -70.16 -18.88 -23.36
C ARG A 794 -69.42 -17.55 -23.57
N PRO A 795 -70.11 -16.40 -23.54
CA PRO A 795 -69.47 -15.08 -23.75
C PRO A 795 -68.30 -14.83 -22.79
N GLN A 796 -68.38 -15.37 -21.58
CA GLN A 796 -67.35 -15.27 -20.53
C GLN A 796 -66.06 -16.04 -20.90
N ASP A 797 -66.18 -17.18 -21.59
CA ASP A 797 -65.04 -17.97 -22.07
C ASP A 797 -64.33 -17.26 -23.22
N THR A 798 -65.08 -16.50 -24.02
CA THR A 798 -64.54 -15.70 -25.12
C THR A 798 -63.73 -14.53 -24.57
N VAL A 799 -64.22 -13.86 -23.52
CA VAL A 799 -63.51 -12.78 -22.83
C VAL A 799 -62.26 -13.30 -22.12
N PHE A 800 -62.33 -14.45 -21.46
CA PHE A 800 -61.16 -15.07 -20.84
C PHE A 800 -60.10 -15.49 -21.86
N MET A 801 -60.51 -16.10 -22.97
CA MET A 801 -59.60 -16.45 -24.08
C MET A 801 -58.99 -15.20 -24.71
N MET A 802 -59.77 -14.13 -24.88
CA MET A 802 -59.28 -12.87 -25.43
C MET A 802 -58.27 -12.19 -24.48
N ILE A 803 -58.53 -12.18 -23.17
CA ILE A 803 -57.61 -11.63 -22.16
C ILE A 803 -56.33 -12.48 -22.07
N ALA A 804 -56.44 -13.82 -22.03
CA ALA A 804 -55.28 -14.71 -21.98
C ALA A 804 -54.42 -14.59 -23.24
N THR A 805 -55.04 -14.47 -24.42
CA THR A 805 -54.33 -14.28 -25.69
C THR A 805 -53.69 -12.89 -25.76
N THR A 806 -54.38 -11.85 -25.27
CA THR A 806 -53.85 -10.48 -25.24
C THR A 806 -52.67 -10.35 -24.27
N CYS A 807 -52.77 -10.92 -23.07
CA CYS A 807 -51.66 -10.96 -22.11
C CYS A 807 -50.47 -11.77 -22.64
N TYR A 808 -50.71 -12.81 -23.42
CA TYR A 808 -49.65 -13.61 -24.07
C TYR A 808 -48.97 -12.86 -25.22
N CYS A 809 -49.72 -12.11 -26.04
CA CYS A 809 -49.15 -11.24 -27.08
C CYS A 809 -48.31 -10.11 -26.49
N ILE A 810 -48.79 -9.47 -25.41
CA ILE A 810 -48.05 -8.43 -24.68
C ILE A 810 -46.75 -9.00 -24.08
N TYR A 811 -46.78 -10.22 -23.55
CA TYR A 811 -45.59 -10.88 -23.00
C TYR A 811 -44.55 -11.21 -24.07
N LEU A 812 -44.98 -11.52 -25.30
CA LEU A 812 -44.10 -11.76 -26.44
C LEU A 812 -43.66 -10.48 -27.16
N GLY A 813 -44.12 -9.30 -26.73
CA GLY A 813 -43.73 -8.00 -27.28
C GLY A 813 -44.36 -7.66 -28.63
N TYR A 814 -45.55 -8.21 -28.95
CA TYR A 814 -46.36 -7.81 -30.11
C TYR A 814 -47.32 -6.67 -29.79
#